data_AF-A0A6G0ULR0-F1
#
_entry.id   AF-A0A6G0ULR0-F1
#
_cell.length_a   1.000
_cell.length_b   1.000
_cell.length_c   1.000
_cell.angle_alpha   90.00
_cell.angle_beta   90.00
_cell.angle_gamma   90.00
#
_symmetry.space_group_name_H-M   'P 1'
#
loop_
_entity.id
_entity.type
_entity.pdbx_description
1 polymer ?
#
loop_
_entity_poly.entity_id
_entity_poly.type
_entity_poly.pdbx_seq_one_letter_code
_entity_poly.pdbx_strand_id
1 'polypeptide(L)'
;MSESTTLLLKLNKDEFLQSKVFKLQKGWILRFLLGKGVYGSRVKLVINPGKNEFIFEEPKRLEDFDSVIDYPCNTFGSFRYEFYLEDASTPSGNGYFHVLPEWNISGGKKVSLNSLSCVTHLAKLLGPLNEWKSRLQVAHEAGYNMIHLTPIQTLGISNSSYSIADYHKVNPAFGEVSFDDVGSVIKELEDEWGMLAIQDVVWNHAAKNSQWLQEHPECAYNCQNSPHLRPAYILDRALFHFSKEIASGKYESRGLPSSISAGDHLGALRYILETDILPQLKLHEFFQINVDEEIEKLKKALHENDFNGIDDGNTKIEVVQDKEFRRKQSSINVSSAKRALLTKLAYNRGDPTSEETALSELRNELGSLNSKIEHEFHQTKNAILNAILGHVSYERVEDHGPKVQKIDDSHPLVTNYFLHPYETDSFVEDEKDAFDEEKSKFLMACNGWIMENDPLKNFAEYPSMTYLKRELVCWGDCIKLNYGKNPEENPYLWDYMISYTEKCAKMFHGLRIDNCHSTPIHVAEILLSKARIIRPDLYVVAELFTGSEDMDHIFVNRLGITSLIREAQNAPDSHEQGRFVFRYGGDPVGAFKTQNVRTLNSGVAHALFFDQTHDNPPPNIKRNVFDYVPTAAMTTIAYCASGSTRGYDEFVDEKVEVHENVPFEKSETVRVEGHKISFTNFPSGSVVAFKIKPKKSTTEACGKIEEIISKNEVRDELRKTLESLSLQKLNFILFRCEKEDESEFGEGSYELPNVGKFVYSRLPPIPNPSLGPNDDEPNSLSAGLPHFSEGIWRNWGRDTFISLPGILISTGRFEDAKNIILGYSGALRHGLIPNLLGEGKCSRYNCRDSVWFWLSGIINFVEKVPQGEKILEEKVRRLYPDDDSEYCNDKEEKLYETMNEAIQKHFKGISFRERNAGPKIDEHMKDDGFTVTAKINTETGFIEGGNRWNCGTWMDKMGSSERAGNKGIPATPRDGAAVELQGLGIFVAEKLSEFHEKGLYPYSGLSDEEKNIHWSWKEWASRLRTNFKKYFYVRDDDNSEFVFRRGIIKDSVGASDGFPDYQLRPNFAITLALVPDVLTVEESWSALETASEVLLSTLGIKTLDPKDWGYDGYYNNSDQSENKKKANGWNYHQGPEWVWIGGLLLKSFLKVSEVSAEKEKKKEAINLWKKQIYEFNKCVENSNWGSLPELTNEGGSFCEGSCPAQAWSVACAIEAIETLKQIL
;
A
#
# COMPACT_ATOMS: atom_id res chain seq x y z
N MET A 1 32.01 14.21 0.14
CA MET A 1 31.32 13.00 0.63
C MET A 1 30.21 12.72 -0.36
N SER A 2 30.16 11.55 -0.99
CA SER A 2 28.99 11.20 -1.81
C SER A 2 27.77 11.18 -0.88
N GLU A 3 26.77 12.02 -1.12
CA GLU A 3 25.51 12.01 -0.37
C GLU A 3 24.96 10.58 -0.33
N SER A 4 24.68 10.06 0.87
CA SER A 4 24.07 8.75 1.06
C SER A 4 22.67 8.73 0.45
N THR A 5 22.29 7.66 -0.26
CA THR A 5 20.94 7.48 -0.78
C THR A 5 19.93 7.38 0.36
N THR A 6 18.85 8.15 0.29
CA THR A 6 17.71 8.12 1.22
C THR A 6 16.47 7.56 0.52
N LEU A 7 15.89 6.50 1.07
CA LEU A 7 14.66 5.90 0.59
C LEU A 7 13.49 6.25 1.49
N LEU A 8 12.38 6.70 0.92
CA LEU A 8 11.19 7.18 1.65
C LEU A 8 10.16 6.05 1.80
N LEU A 9 9.65 5.83 3.01
CA LEU A 9 8.58 4.89 3.30
C LEU A 9 7.46 5.60 4.07
N LYS A 10 6.28 5.74 3.46
CA LYS A 10 5.09 6.34 4.09
C LYS A 10 4.38 5.28 4.96
N LEU A 11 4.07 5.62 6.21
CA LEU A 11 3.31 4.81 7.14
C LEU A 11 1.82 5.10 6.97
N ASN A 12 1.04 4.21 6.35
CA ASN A 12 -0.40 4.37 6.23
C ASN A 12 -1.14 3.45 7.20
N LYS A 13 -2.15 3.98 7.87
CA LYS A 13 -3.01 3.19 8.76
C LYS A 13 -3.63 2.01 8.00
N ASP A 14 -3.69 0.86 8.66
CA ASP A 14 -4.25 -0.41 8.18
C ASP A 14 -3.48 -1.01 6.96
N GLU A 15 -2.22 -0.62 6.78
CA GLU A 15 -1.34 -1.15 5.73
C GLU A 15 -0.36 -2.20 6.31
N PHE A 16 -0.51 -3.46 5.86
CA PHE A 16 0.29 -4.61 6.31
C PHE A 16 1.10 -5.19 5.15
N LEU A 17 2.38 -4.79 5.03
CA LEU A 17 3.26 -5.06 3.89
C LEU A 17 4.14 -6.30 4.07
N GLN A 18 3.60 -7.36 4.68
CA GLN A 18 4.37 -8.56 5.03
C GLN A 18 4.84 -9.38 3.82
N SER A 19 4.14 -9.27 2.67
CA SER A 19 4.52 -9.92 1.41
C SER A 19 5.35 -9.03 0.47
N LYS A 20 5.69 -7.81 0.89
CA LYS A 20 6.52 -6.90 0.09
C LYS A 20 7.98 -7.01 0.51
N VAL A 21 8.89 -7.12 -0.45
CA VAL A 21 10.33 -7.24 -0.19
C VAL A 21 10.99 -5.92 -0.51
N PHE A 22 11.37 -5.19 0.54
CA PHE A 22 12.15 -3.96 0.42
C PHE A 22 13.63 -4.25 0.62
N LYS A 23 14.49 -3.82 -0.29
CA LYS A 23 15.95 -4.06 -0.24
C LYS A 23 16.71 -2.75 -0.18
N LEU A 24 17.64 -2.64 0.76
CA LEU A 24 18.50 -1.49 0.97
C LEU A 24 19.96 -1.94 1.00
N GLN A 25 20.86 -1.06 0.57
CA GLN A 25 22.30 -1.27 0.70
C GLN A 25 22.80 -0.73 2.04
N LYS A 26 23.89 -1.32 2.52
CA LYS A 26 24.60 -0.82 3.71
C LYS A 26 25.05 0.63 3.48
N GLY A 27 24.78 1.51 4.44
CA GLY A 27 25.09 2.94 4.38
C GLY A 27 24.00 3.82 3.75
N TRP A 28 22.89 3.24 3.30
CA TRP A 28 21.69 4.01 2.91
C TRP A 28 20.88 4.43 4.14
N ILE A 29 19.96 5.39 3.95
CA ILE A 29 19.02 5.85 4.97
C ILE A 29 17.60 5.44 4.57
N LEU A 30 16.86 4.81 5.47
CA LEU A 30 15.42 4.62 5.34
C LEU A 30 14.69 5.70 6.13
N ARG A 31 14.00 6.60 5.43
CA ARG A 31 13.23 7.70 6.01
C ARG A 31 11.75 7.34 6.10
N PHE A 32 11.23 7.25 7.32
CA PHE A 32 9.81 7.05 7.58
C PHE A 32 9.07 8.38 7.60
N LEU A 33 7.91 8.40 6.95
CA LEU A 33 7.00 9.54 6.82
C LEU A 33 5.61 9.15 7.32
N LEU A 34 4.87 10.08 7.92
CA LEU A 34 3.47 9.85 8.27
C LEU A 34 2.57 9.94 7.03
N GLY A 35 1.75 8.91 6.82
CA GLY A 35 0.83 8.80 5.68
C GLY A 35 -0.64 8.89 6.09
N LYS A 36 -1.50 8.29 5.26
CA LYS A 36 -2.96 8.36 5.42
C LYS A 36 -3.40 7.76 6.77
N GLY A 37 -4.27 8.48 7.47
CA GLY A 37 -4.87 8.02 8.73
C GLY A 37 -3.97 8.09 9.96
N VAL A 38 -2.71 8.50 9.80
CA VAL A 38 -1.76 8.75 10.90
C VAL A 38 -1.10 10.14 10.84
N TYR A 39 -1.35 10.90 9.77
CA TYR A 39 -0.77 12.23 9.56
C TYR A 39 -1.12 13.20 10.70
N GLY A 40 -0.09 13.78 11.32
CA GLY A 40 -0.24 14.68 12.47
C GLY A 40 -0.68 14.00 13.77
N SER A 41 -0.70 12.67 13.85
CA SER A 41 -0.97 11.92 15.09
C SER A 41 0.33 11.52 15.78
N ARG A 42 0.26 11.28 17.09
CA ARG A 42 1.36 10.64 17.82
C ARG A 42 1.47 9.18 17.39
N VAL A 43 2.64 8.80 16.84
CA VAL A 43 2.89 7.44 16.32
C VAL A 43 4.16 6.88 16.94
N LYS A 44 4.05 5.71 17.58
CA LYS A 44 5.20 4.92 18.04
C LYS A 44 5.62 3.97 16.93
N LEU A 45 6.86 4.08 16.45
CA LEU A 45 7.49 3.19 15.47
C LEU A 45 8.51 2.28 16.17
N VAL A 46 8.42 0.97 15.94
CA VAL A 46 9.33 -0.04 16.50
C VAL A 46 10.03 -0.78 15.37
N ILE A 47 11.36 -0.88 15.42
CA ILE A 47 12.18 -1.57 14.42
C ILE A 47 13.07 -2.64 15.08
N ASN A 48 13.00 -3.88 14.58
CA ASN A 48 13.77 -5.05 15.01
C ASN A 48 14.64 -5.58 13.87
N PRO A 49 15.79 -6.25 14.07
CA PRO A 49 16.40 -6.63 15.36
C PRO A 49 17.12 -5.45 16.04
N GLY A 50 16.79 -5.20 17.31
CA GLY A 50 17.34 -4.11 18.12
C GLY A 50 16.33 -3.38 19.00
N LYS A 51 15.02 -3.61 18.80
CA LYS A 51 13.91 -2.93 19.51
C LYS A 51 14.14 -1.41 19.59
N ASN A 52 14.55 -0.81 18.47
CA ASN A 52 14.67 0.64 18.40
C ASN A 52 13.26 1.20 18.38
N GLU A 53 12.93 2.01 19.38
CA GLU A 53 11.64 2.70 19.45
C GLU A 53 11.86 4.17 19.09
N PHE A 54 11.04 4.65 18.17
CA PHE A 54 11.00 6.04 17.77
C PHE A 54 9.57 6.57 17.93
N ILE A 55 9.43 7.86 18.15
CA ILE A 55 8.13 8.50 18.37
C ILE A 55 8.03 9.68 17.42
N PHE A 56 7.00 9.67 16.58
CA PHE A 56 6.47 10.90 16.01
C PHE A 56 5.61 11.54 17.08
N GLU A 57 6.02 12.68 17.61
CA GLU A 57 5.25 13.42 18.59
C GLU A 57 4.05 14.11 17.93
N GLU A 58 3.02 14.39 18.72
CA GLU A 58 1.91 15.21 18.22
C GLU A 58 2.42 16.63 17.88
N PRO A 59 2.08 17.17 16.69
CA PRO A 59 2.55 18.48 16.27
C PRO A 59 2.16 19.59 17.25
N LYS A 60 3.14 20.41 17.66
CA LYS A 60 2.94 21.63 18.45
C LYS A 60 3.19 22.89 17.64
N ARG A 61 3.77 22.76 16.46
CA ARG A 61 4.01 23.83 15.48
C ARG A 61 3.82 23.25 14.08
N LEU A 62 3.71 24.12 13.08
CA LEU A 62 3.55 23.68 11.68
C LEU A 62 4.71 22.83 11.20
N GLU A 63 5.95 23.17 11.58
CA GLU A 63 7.15 22.45 11.13
C GLU A 63 7.18 21.02 11.66
N ASP A 64 6.46 20.73 12.76
CA ASP A 64 6.40 19.39 13.33
C ASP A 64 5.58 18.44 12.43
N PHE A 65 4.74 18.94 11.50
CA PHE A 65 4.06 18.10 10.50
C PHE A 65 5.00 17.52 9.45
N ASP A 66 6.16 18.16 9.24
CA ASP A 66 7.22 17.68 8.36
C ASP A 66 8.17 16.70 9.07
N SER A 67 7.81 16.24 10.27
CA SER A 67 8.61 15.29 11.04
C SER A 67 8.85 14.00 10.27
N VAL A 68 10.11 13.58 10.26
CA VAL A 68 10.58 12.35 9.62
C VAL A 68 11.44 11.55 10.59
N ILE A 69 11.49 10.24 10.43
CA ILE A 69 12.39 9.38 11.21
C ILE A 69 13.36 8.71 10.25
N ASP A 70 14.65 9.04 10.38
CA ASP A 70 15.72 8.45 9.59
C ASP A 70 16.34 7.26 10.32
N TYR A 71 16.25 6.08 9.71
CA TYR A 71 16.90 4.87 10.15
C TYR A 71 18.14 4.58 9.28
N PRO A 72 19.37 4.67 9.84
CA PRO A 72 20.58 4.38 9.08
C PRO A 72 20.79 2.87 8.93
N CYS A 73 20.84 2.37 7.70
CA CYS A 73 20.99 0.96 7.37
C CYS A 73 22.45 0.50 7.48
N ASN A 74 22.96 0.34 8.70
CA ASN A 74 24.37 0.01 8.96
C ASN A 74 24.65 -1.48 9.18
N THR A 75 23.64 -2.26 9.55
CA THR A 75 23.73 -3.68 9.87
C THR A 75 22.95 -4.50 8.86
N PHE A 76 23.54 -5.61 8.40
CA PHE A 76 22.86 -6.56 7.51
C PHE A 76 21.78 -7.32 8.27
N GLY A 77 20.71 -7.68 7.57
CA GLY A 77 19.65 -8.55 8.08
C GLY A 77 18.27 -8.16 7.56
N SER A 78 17.28 -8.93 7.98
CA SER A 78 15.86 -8.58 7.81
C SER A 78 15.39 -7.83 9.05
N PHE A 79 14.71 -6.71 8.80
CA PHE A 79 14.19 -5.84 9.84
C PHE A 79 12.68 -5.73 9.74
N ARG A 80 11.98 -6.03 10.84
CA ARG A 80 10.54 -5.82 10.96
C ARG A 80 10.30 -4.43 11.52
N TYR A 81 9.42 -3.65 10.88
CA TYR A 81 8.89 -2.42 11.44
C TYR A 81 7.41 -2.56 11.75
N GLU A 82 6.99 -1.98 12.87
CA GLU A 82 5.59 -1.90 13.30
C GLU A 82 5.33 -0.51 13.85
N PHE A 83 4.13 0.02 13.64
CA PHE A 83 3.77 1.31 14.24
C PHE A 83 2.39 1.29 14.89
N TYR A 84 2.22 2.12 15.92
CA TYR A 84 1.06 2.15 16.80
C TYR A 84 0.56 3.59 16.96
N LEU A 85 -0.75 3.78 16.83
CA LEU A 85 -1.44 5.03 17.14
C LEU A 85 -1.82 5.09 18.62
N GLU A 86 -1.64 6.25 19.26
CA GLU A 86 -2.24 6.57 20.58
C GLU A 86 -2.11 5.45 21.65
N ASP A 87 -0.95 4.80 21.72
CA ASP A 87 -0.64 3.70 22.64
C ASP A 87 -1.53 2.44 22.48
N ALA A 88 -2.10 2.22 21.29
CA ALA A 88 -2.82 1.00 20.94
C ALA A 88 -2.00 -0.27 21.22
N SER A 89 -2.67 -1.33 21.68
CA SER A 89 -2.05 -2.63 21.95
C SER A 89 -1.73 -3.42 20.68
N THR A 90 -2.38 -3.10 19.57
CA THR A 90 -2.18 -3.73 18.26
C THR A 90 -1.53 -2.76 17.27
N PRO A 91 -0.64 -3.26 16.39
CA PRO A 91 0.00 -2.41 15.40
C PRO A 91 -1.03 -1.91 14.39
N SER A 92 -0.98 -0.60 14.11
CA SER A 92 -1.77 0.08 13.08
C SER A 92 -1.26 -0.17 11.65
N GLY A 93 -0.10 -0.81 11.52
CA GLY A 93 0.48 -1.30 10.27
C GLY A 93 1.87 -1.88 10.52
N ASN A 94 2.38 -2.69 9.59
CA ASN A 94 3.72 -3.30 9.68
C ASN A 94 4.29 -3.71 8.32
N GLY A 95 5.58 -4.04 8.32
CA GLY A 95 6.26 -4.60 7.15
C GLY A 95 7.71 -4.98 7.46
N TYR A 96 8.47 -5.31 6.41
CA TYR A 96 9.86 -5.73 6.52
C TYR A 96 10.75 -5.02 5.53
N PHE A 97 12.01 -4.79 5.89
CA PHE A 97 13.05 -4.37 4.94
C PHE A 97 14.35 -5.13 5.19
N HIS A 98 15.10 -5.37 4.12
CA HIS A 98 16.36 -6.10 4.14
C HIS A 98 17.51 -5.17 3.86
N VAL A 99 18.50 -5.16 4.75
CA VAL A 99 19.79 -4.54 4.46
C VAL A 99 20.70 -5.64 3.91
N LEU A 100 21.10 -5.52 2.65
CA LEU A 100 21.86 -6.55 1.93
C LEU A 100 23.31 -6.67 2.43
N PRO A 101 23.90 -7.89 2.38
CA PRO A 101 25.25 -8.13 2.88
C PRO A 101 26.32 -7.66 1.89
N GLU A 102 27.49 -7.32 2.44
CA GLU A 102 28.73 -7.08 1.71
C GLU A 102 29.87 -7.66 2.55
N TRP A 103 30.54 -8.68 2.03
CA TRP A 103 31.61 -9.37 2.76
C TRP A 103 32.97 -8.80 2.38
N ASN A 104 33.83 -8.59 3.37
CA ASN A 104 35.23 -8.26 3.16
C ASN A 104 36.04 -9.53 3.38
N ILE A 105 36.58 -10.10 2.30
CA ILE A 105 37.43 -11.28 2.37
C ILE A 105 38.91 -10.90 2.45
N SER A 106 39.77 -11.90 2.71
CA SER A 106 41.22 -11.76 2.76
C SER A 106 41.78 -11.00 1.55
N GLY A 107 42.81 -10.17 1.77
CA GLY A 107 43.39 -9.31 0.74
C GLY A 107 42.61 -8.01 0.44
N GLY A 108 41.55 -7.69 1.20
CA GLY A 108 40.80 -6.44 1.06
C GLY A 108 39.82 -6.42 -0.12
N LYS A 109 39.54 -7.58 -0.71
CA LYS A 109 38.56 -7.74 -1.79
C LYS A 109 37.15 -7.73 -1.20
N LYS A 110 36.25 -6.94 -1.79
CA LYS A 110 34.85 -6.87 -1.43
C LYS A 110 34.05 -7.82 -2.31
N VAL A 111 33.26 -8.70 -1.70
CA VAL A 111 32.34 -9.60 -2.38
C VAL A 111 30.93 -9.09 -2.16
N SER A 112 30.28 -8.68 -3.25
CA SER A 112 28.87 -8.29 -3.24
C SER A 112 27.98 -9.51 -3.42
N LEU A 113 26.74 -9.41 -2.97
CA LEU A 113 25.74 -10.45 -3.12
C LEU A 113 25.57 -10.94 -4.57
N ASN A 114 25.51 -10.02 -5.54
CA ASN A 114 25.32 -10.34 -6.95
C ASN A 114 26.59 -10.88 -7.64
N SER A 115 27.74 -10.88 -6.95
CA SER A 115 29.01 -11.39 -7.50
C SER A 115 29.35 -12.79 -6.99
N LEU A 116 28.46 -13.41 -6.21
CA LEU A 116 28.66 -14.78 -5.74
C LEU A 116 28.53 -15.76 -6.91
N SER A 117 29.53 -16.62 -7.06
CA SER A 117 29.53 -17.76 -7.96
C SER A 117 29.78 -19.01 -7.13
N CYS A 118 28.74 -19.85 -7.04
CA CYS A 118 28.68 -21.01 -6.16
C CYS A 118 28.84 -22.31 -6.93
N VAL A 119 29.59 -23.27 -6.38
CA VAL A 119 29.60 -24.65 -6.87
C VAL A 119 29.26 -25.64 -5.76
N THR A 120 28.29 -26.51 -6.04
CA THR A 120 27.88 -27.57 -5.11
C THR A 120 28.81 -28.78 -5.23
N HIS A 121 29.30 -29.26 -4.09
CA HIS A 121 30.00 -30.53 -3.95
C HIS A 121 29.25 -31.45 -2.98
N LEU A 122 29.02 -32.69 -3.39
CA LEU A 122 28.55 -33.73 -2.49
C LEU A 122 29.68 -34.09 -1.53
N ALA A 123 29.56 -33.68 -0.26
CA ALA A 123 30.63 -33.82 0.72
C ALA A 123 31.13 -35.27 0.83
N LYS A 124 30.22 -36.25 0.77
CA LYS A 124 30.55 -37.69 0.81
C LYS A 124 31.51 -38.16 -0.29
N LEU A 125 31.63 -37.43 -1.40
CA LEU A 125 32.53 -37.76 -2.52
C LEU A 125 33.90 -37.09 -2.42
N LEU A 126 34.12 -36.20 -1.44
CA LEU A 126 35.41 -35.54 -1.21
C LEU A 126 36.44 -36.46 -0.55
N GLY A 127 36.03 -37.61 0.01
CA GLY A 127 36.96 -38.53 0.68
C GLY A 127 37.57 -37.93 1.96
N PRO A 128 38.75 -38.40 2.39
CA PRO A 128 39.42 -37.96 3.62
C PRO A 128 39.66 -36.43 3.66
N LEU A 129 39.50 -35.81 4.84
CA LEU A 129 39.57 -34.34 5.01
C LEU A 129 40.89 -33.73 4.51
N ASN A 130 42.00 -34.44 4.67
CA ASN A 130 43.32 -34.00 4.20
C ASN A 130 43.45 -33.90 2.67
N GLU A 131 42.53 -34.50 1.91
CA GLU A 131 42.49 -34.39 0.45
C GLU A 131 41.53 -33.29 -0.05
N TRP A 132 40.67 -32.76 0.81
CA TRP A 132 39.61 -31.82 0.42
C TRP A 132 40.14 -30.61 -0.32
N LYS A 133 41.20 -29.97 0.20
CA LYS A 133 41.81 -28.81 -0.46
C LYS A 133 42.20 -29.13 -1.90
N SER A 134 42.91 -30.24 -2.13
CA SER A 134 43.32 -30.65 -3.48
C SER A 134 42.14 -30.94 -4.41
N ARG A 135 41.04 -31.52 -3.89
CA ARG A 135 39.85 -31.86 -4.66
C ARG A 135 38.96 -30.65 -4.97
N LEU A 136 38.95 -29.66 -4.07
CA LEU A 136 38.22 -28.40 -4.24
C LEU A 136 39.01 -27.37 -5.06
N GLN A 137 40.31 -27.59 -5.28
CA GLN A 137 41.18 -26.69 -6.05
C GLN A 137 40.65 -26.39 -7.45
N VAL A 138 40.02 -27.38 -8.11
CA VAL A 138 39.42 -27.18 -9.43
C VAL A 138 38.34 -26.09 -9.43
N ALA A 139 37.55 -25.97 -8.37
CA ALA A 139 36.55 -24.92 -8.23
C ALA A 139 37.19 -23.53 -8.12
N HIS A 140 38.28 -23.42 -7.36
CA HIS A 140 39.05 -22.19 -7.26
C HIS A 140 39.64 -21.79 -8.62
N GLU A 141 40.28 -22.73 -9.31
CA GLU A 141 40.90 -22.50 -10.61
C GLU A 141 39.88 -22.16 -11.71
N ALA A 142 38.66 -22.68 -11.61
CA ALA A 142 37.53 -22.32 -12.47
C ALA A 142 36.94 -20.92 -12.17
N GLY A 143 37.35 -20.28 -11.07
CA GLY A 143 36.96 -18.92 -10.71
C GLY A 143 35.71 -18.81 -9.84
N TYR A 144 35.21 -19.91 -9.27
CA TYR A 144 34.19 -19.85 -8.22
C TYR A 144 34.73 -19.14 -6.99
N ASN A 145 33.85 -18.43 -6.28
CA ASN A 145 34.19 -17.74 -5.03
C ASN A 145 33.35 -18.21 -3.84
N MET A 146 32.50 -19.22 -4.04
CA MET A 146 31.72 -19.86 -2.99
C MET A 146 31.61 -21.37 -3.24
N ILE A 147 31.77 -22.17 -2.19
CA ILE A 147 31.54 -23.61 -2.22
C ILE A 147 30.28 -23.92 -1.42
N HIS A 148 29.40 -24.73 -1.98
CA HIS A 148 28.27 -25.31 -1.28
C HIS A 148 28.55 -26.78 -0.99
N LEU A 149 28.50 -27.18 0.28
CA LEU A 149 28.64 -28.57 0.71
C LEU A 149 27.30 -29.12 1.19
N THR A 150 26.93 -30.30 0.67
CA THR A 150 25.87 -31.11 1.30
C THR A 150 26.26 -31.51 2.72
N PRO A 151 25.35 -32.06 3.55
CA PRO A 151 25.65 -32.34 4.94
C PRO A 151 26.95 -33.16 5.17
N ILE A 152 27.81 -32.66 6.06
CA ILE A 152 29.10 -33.27 6.44
C ILE A 152 28.95 -34.25 7.62
N GLN A 153 27.75 -34.35 8.16
CA GLN A 153 27.41 -35.14 9.33
C GLN A 153 27.39 -36.65 9.00
N THR A 154 27.35 -37.49 10.03
CA THR A 154 27.25 -38.94 9.87
C THR A 154 25.93 -39.31 9.19
N LEU A 155 26.00 -40.06 8.08
CA LEU A 155 24.83 -40.43 7.28
C LEU A 155 24.18 -41.73 7.78
N GLY A 156 22.90 -41.90 7.43
CA GLY A 156 22.09 -43.06 7.71
C GLY A 156 22.34 -44.24 6.76
N ILE A 157 21.57 -45.32 6.96
CA ILE A 157 21.75 -46.57 6.21
C ILE A 157 21.53 -46.45 4.70
N SER A 158 20.77 -45.44 4.24
CA SER A 158 20.56 -45.19 2.80
C SER A 158 21.78 -44.57 2.13
N ASN A 159 22.74 -44.06 2.93
CA ASN A 159 23.87 -43.27 2.46
C ASN A 159 23.46 -42.01 1.66
N SER A 160 22.21 -41.55 1.85
CA SER A 160 21.73 -40.25 1.37
C SER A 160 22.42 -39.13 2.15
N SER A 161 22.84 -38.07 1.47
CA SER A 161 23.47 -36.91 2.11
C SER A 161 22.52 -36.19 3.08
N TYR A 162 21.20 -36.34 2.89
CA TYR A 162 20.18 -35.66 3.69
C TYR A 162 19.60 -36.54 4.80
N SER A 163 19.83 -37.86 4.75
CA SER A 163 19.46 -38.77 5.83
C SER A 163 20.56 -38.80 6.89
N ILE A 164 20.53 -37.86 7.84
CA ILE A 164 21.57 -37.69 8.88
C ILE A 164 21.27 -38.57 10.09
N ALA A 165 22.20 -39.47 10.46
CA ALA A 165 22.08 -40.37 11.61
C ALA A 165 22.58 -39.75 12.92
N ASP A 166 23.60 -38.89 12.86
CA ASP A 166 24.13 -38.17 14.02
C ASP A 166 24.59 -36.77 13.60
N TYR A 167 23.85 -35.75 14.07
CA TYR A 167 24.11 -34.35 13.75
C TYR A 167 25.38 -33.80 14.42
N HIS A 168 25.87 -34.50 15.46
CA HIS A 168 26.97 -34.06 16.30
C HIS A 168 28.27 -34.83 16.03
N LYS A 169 28.32 -35.63 14.96
CA LYS A 169 29.52 -36.30 14.48
C LYS A 169 29.75 -36.05 13.00
N VAL A 170 31.01 -35.78 12.65
CA VAL A 170 31.46 -35.69 11.26
C VAL A 170 31.41 -37.07 10.61
N ASN A 171 31.11 -37.11 9.31
CA ASN A 171 31.05 -38.36 8.57
C ASN A 171 32.38 -39.14 8.66
N PRO A 172 32.37 -40.41 9.10
CA PRO A 172 33.57 -41.24 9.21
C PRO A 172 34.34 -41.40 7.89
N ALA A 173 33.70 -41.20 6.73
CA ALA A 173 34.35 -41.22 5.42
C ALA A 173 35.44 -40.14 5.27
N PHE A 174 35.44 -39.11 6.12
CA PHE A 174 36.42 -38.02 6.10
C PHE A 174 37.64 -38.29 7.00
N GLY A 175 37.66 -39.43 7.71
CA GLY A 175 38.67 -39.79 8.71
C GLY A 175 38.24 -39.50 10.14
N GLU A 176 39.12 -39.75 11.11
CA GLU A 176 38.91 -39.38 12.52
C GLU A 176 39.14 -37.88 12.71
N VAL A 177 38.14 -37.07 12.35
CA VAL A 177 38.22 -35.60 12.34
C VAL A 177 37.08 -34.96 13.13
N SER A 178 37.33 -33.78 13.69
CA SER A 178 36.37 -32.98 14.41
C SER A 178 35.75 -31.87 13.54
N PHE A 179 34.67 -31.24 14.02
CA PHE A 179 34.10 -30.07 13.37
C PHE A 179 35.09 -28.88 13.33
N ASP A 180 35.95 -28.73 14.34
CA ASP A 180 36.95 -27.65 14.34
C ASP A 180 38.04 -27.90 13.28
N ASP A 181 38.36 -29.16 12.95
CA ASP A 181 39.26 -29.50 11.84
C ASP A 181 38.64 -29.11 10.49
N VAL A 182 37.35 -29.41 10.29
CA VAL A 182 36.62 -28.96 9.09
C VAL A 182 36.58 -27.43 9.02
N GLY A 183 36.25 -26.77 10.12
CA GLY A 183 36.26 -25.31 10.21
C GLY A 183 37.63 -24.69 9.89
N SER A 184 38.72 -25.38 10.25
CA SER A 184 40.08 -24.95 9.90
C SER A 184 40.35 -25.01 8.41
N VAL A 185 39.90 -26.08 7.72
CA VAL A 185 39.97 -26.17 6.25
C VAL A 185 39.13 -25.07 5.60
N ILE A 186 37.90 -24.84 6.06
CA ILE A 186 37.06 -23.77 5.51
C ILE A 186 37.71 -22.39 5.66
N LYS A 187 38.34 -22.13 6.81
CA LYS A 187 39.07 -20.89 7.04
C LYS A 187 40.31 -20.78 6.14
N GLU A 188 41.01 -21.88 5.90
CA GLU A 188 42.14 -21.90 4.95
C GLU A 188 41.70 -21.54 3.53
N LEU A 189 40.52 -22.01 3.08
CA LEU A 189 39.95 -21.63 1.78
C LEU A 189 39.59 -20.13 1.72
N GLU A 190 39.08 -19.56 2.81
CA GLU A 190 38.81 -18.12 2.90
C GLU A 190 40.11 -17.31 2.87
N ASP A 191 41.08 -17.67 3.71
CA ASP A 191 42.33 -16.93 3.89
C ASP A 191 43.22 -16.99 2.64
N GLU A 192 43.33 -18.15 1.99
CA GLU A 192 44.21 -18.34 0.84
C GLU A 192 43.54 -18.07 -0.52
N TRP A 193 42.28 -18.47 -0.69
CA TRP A 193 41.58 -18.40 -1.98
C TRP A 193 40.52 -17.30 -2.04
N GLY A 194 40.19 -16.67 -0.91
CA GLY A 194 39.09 -15.73 -0.82
C GLY A 194 37.74 -16.38 -1.13
N MET A 195 37.62 -17.69 -0.89
CA MET A 195 36.41 -18.46 -1.17
C MET A 195 35.54 -18.59 0.08
N LEU A 196 34.27 -18.23 -0.05
CA LEU A 196 33.26 -18.47 0.97
C LEU A 196 32.82 -19.93 0.93
N ALA A 197 32.22 -20.40 2.02
CA ALA A 197 31.68 -21.75 2.09
C ALA A 197 30.33 -21.75 2.80
N ILE A 198 29.37 -22.48 2.25
CA ILE A 198 28.03 -22.65 2.80
C ILE A 198 27.72 -24.14 2.91
N GLN A 199 26.85 -24.49 3.85
CA GLN A 199 26.44 -25.87 4.07
C GLN A 199 24.93 -26.01 4.09
N ASP A 200 24.41 -27.10 3.54
CA ASP A 200 23.05 -27.54 3.83
C ASP A 200 22.80 -27.74 5.32
N VAL A 201 21.62 -27.31 5.76
CA VAL A 201 21.05 -27.64 7.05
C VAL A 201 19.76 -28.41 6.89
N VAL A 202 19.65 -29.51 7.63
CA VAL A 202 18.46 -30.36 7.67
C VAL A 202 17.83 -30.21 9.05
N TRP A 203 16.67 -29.58 9.11
CA TRP A 203 15.95 -29.35 10.37
C TRP A 203 14.67 -30.16 10.47
N ASN A 204 14.11 -30.61 9.35
CA ASN A 204 12.78 -31.20 9.30
C ASN A 204 12.74 -32.72 9.58
N HIS A 205 13.86 -33.44 9.41
CA HIS A 205 13.93 -34.90 9.54
C HIS A 205 15.27 -35.44 10.05
N ALA A 206 15.38 -36.73 10.35
CA ALA A 206 16.63 -37.44 10.67
C ALA A 206 16.60 -38.87 10.11
N ALA A 207 17.74 -39.56 10.02
CA ALA A 207 17.78 -40.93 9.52
C ALA A 207 17.00 -41.88 10.42
N LYS A 208 16.31 -42.87 9.84
CA LYS A 208 15.54 -43.86 10.60
C LYS A 208 16.35 -44.76 11.53
N ASN A 209 17.66 -44.85 11.31
CA ASN A 209 18.59 -45.60 12.16
C ASN A 209 19.33 -44.72 13.18
N SER A 210 18.87 -43.49 13.41
CA SER A 210 19.48 -42.59 14.39
C SER A 210 19.35 -43.15 15.81
N GLN A 211 20.48 -43.33 16.50
CA GLN A 211 20.47 -43.87 17.87
C GLN A 211 19.78 -42.92 18.86
N TRP A 212 20.00 -41.62 18.73
CA TRP A 212 19.40 -40.61 19.61
C TRP A 212 17.87 -40.57 19.52
N LEU A 213 17.27 -40.94 18.37
CA LEU A 213 15.81 -41.09 18.25
C LEU A 213 15.28 -42.32 18.99
N GLN A 214 16.09 -43.36 19.18
CA GLN A 214 15.71 -44.50 20.01
C GLN A 214 15.77 -44.15 21.51
N GLU A 215 16.69 -43.27 21.89
CA GLU A 215 16.82 -42.74 23.25
C GLU A 215 15.74 -41.70 23.57
N HIS A 216 15.37 -40.90 22.56
CA HIS A 216 14.40 -39.79 22.63
C HIS A 216 13.29 -39.91 21.58
N PRO A 217 12.42 -40.94 21.67
CA PRO A 217 11.37 -41.18 20.67
C PRO A 217 10.33 -40.05 20.57
N GLU A 218 10.18 -39.24 21.62
CA GLU A 218 9.33 -38.05 21.64
C GLU A 218 9.73 -36.99 20.60
N CYS A 219 10.98 -37.01 20.13
CA CYS A 219 11.51 -36.11 19.10
C CYS A 219 10.97 -36.37 17.70
N ALA A 220 10.28 -37.50 17.48
CA ALA A 220 9.61 -37.84 16.23
C ALA A 220 8.09 -37.75 16.38
N TYR A 221 7.38 -37.49 15.29
CA TYR A 221 5.93 -37.74 15.26
C TYR A 221 5.71 -39.25 15.33
N ASN A 222 5.00 -39.73 16.37
CA ASN A 222 4.77 -41.15 16.59
C ASN A 222 3.34 -41.42 17.07
N CYS A 223 2.91 -42.68 17.09
CA CYS A 223 1.54 -43.06 17.47
C CYS A 223 1.19 -42.76 18.95
N GLN A 224 2.16 -42.45 19.81
CA GLN A 224 1.95 -42.06 21.20
C GLN A 224 1.68 -40.56 21.34
N ASN A 225 2.59 -39.71 20.86
CA ASN A 225 2.50 -38.26 20.98
C ASN A 225 1.60 -37.61 19.92
N SER A 226 1.29 -38.34 18.84
CA SER A 226 0.48 -37.89 17.72
C SER A 226 -0.60 -38.93 17.38
N PRO A 227 -1.60 -39.15 18.26
CA PRO A 227 -2.59 -40.21 18.09
C PRO A 227 -3.41 -40.12 16.80
N HIS A 228 -3.55 -38.93 16.21
CA HIS A 228 -4.21 -38.72 14.91
C HIS A 228 -3.55 -39.47 13.76
N LEU A 229 -2.30 -39.94 13.93
CA LEU A 229 -1.58 -40.75 12.94
C LEU A 229 -1.92 -42.24 13.04
N ARG A 230 -2.55 -42.73 14.12
CA ARG A 230 -2.88 -44.16 14.29
C ARG A 230 -3.70 -44.74 13.13
N PRO A 231 -4.77 -44.09 12.61
CA PRO A 231 -5.50 -44.59 11.44
C PRO A 231 -4.63 -44.68 10.19
N ALA A 232 -3.69 -43.75 10.01
CA ALA A 232 -2.77 -43.74 8.87
C ALA A 232 -1.72 -44.86 9.00
N TYR A 233 -1.20 -45.08 10.20
CA TYR A 233 -0.29 -46.19 10.50
C TYR A 233 -0.94 -47.55 10.19
N ILE A 234 -2.19 -47.76 10.62
CA ILE A 234 -2.93 -49.00 10.36
C ILE A 234 -3.11 -49.22 8.85
N LEU A 235 -3.43 -48.17 8.09
CA LEU A 235 -3.49 -48.24 6.64
C LEU A 235 -2.13 -48.61 6.02
N ASP A 236 -1.04 -47.99 6.47
CA ASP A 236 0.32 -48.26 5.99
C ASP A 236 0.71 -49.73 6.22
N ARG A 237 0.40 -50.27 7.41
CA ARG A 237 0.63 -51.67 7.75
C ARG A 237 -0.23 -52.64 6.95
N ALA A 238 -1.49 -52.30 6.70
CA ALA A 238 -2.34 -53.10 5.83
C ALA A 238 -1.76 -53.19 4.40
N LEU A 239 -1.22 -52.08 3.87
CA LEU A 239 -0.57 -52.05 2.56
C LEU A 239 0.76 -52.82 2.55
N PHE A 240 1.52 -52.80 3.65
CA PHE A 240 2.73 -53.62 3.80
C PHE A 240 2.41 -55.12 3.72
N HIS A 241 1.43 -55.61 4.50
CA HIS A 241 1.01 -57.01 4.44
C HIS A 241 0.43 -57.37 3.07
N PHE A 242 -0.37 -56.48 2.49
CA PHE A 242 -0.89 -56.66 1.12
C PHE A 242 0.23 -56.77 0.08
N SER A 243 1.34 -56.03 0.24
CA SER A 243 2.52 -56.14 -0.63
C SER A 243 3.13 -57.55 -0.59
N LYS A 244 3.26 -58.13 0.61
CA LYS A 244 3.75 -59.52 0.78
C LYS A 244 2.82 -60.53 0.14
N GLU A 245 1.51 -60.34 0.30
CA GLU A 245 0.51 -61.20 -0.33
C GLU A 245 0.59 -61.16 -1.87
N ILE A 246 0.77 -59.98 -2.46
CA ILE A 246 1.01 -59.85 -3.91
C ILE A 246 2.30 -60.55 -4.31
N ALA A 247 3.40 -60.33 -3.57
CA ALA A 247 4.70 -60.95 -3.85
C ALA A 247 4.63 -62.49 -3.83
N SER A 248 3.81 -63.06 -2.94
CA SER A 248 3.55 -64.52 -2.87
C SER A 248 2.67 -65.08 -4.00
N GLY A 249 2.15 -64.24 -4.89
CA GLY A 249 1.29 -64.66 -6.01
C GLY A 249 -0.19 -64.86 -5.64
N LYS A 250 -0.62 -64.47 -4.43
CA LYS A 250 -2.00 -64.70 -3.92
C LYS A 250 -3.09 -64.17 -4.85
N TYR A 251 -2.83 -63.07 -5.57
CA TYR A 251 -3.81 -62.35 -6.40
C TYR A 251 -3.64 -62.55 -7.92
N GLU A 252 -2.74 -63.44 -8.36
CA GLU A 252 -2.49 -63.68 -9.80
C GLU A 252 -3.76 -64.09 -10.56
N SER A 253 -4.58 -64.95 -9.95
CA SER A 253 -5.85 -65.41 -10.53
C SER A 253 -6.89 -64.29 -10.72
N ARG A 254 -6.68 -63.12 -10.11
CA ARG A 254 -7.53 -61.93 -10.21
C ARG A 254 -6.91 -60.80 -11.05
N GLY A 255 -5.83 -61.10 -11.78
CA GLY A 255 -5.19 -60.16 -12.70
C GLY A 255 -4.16 -59.22 -12.05
N LEU A 256 -3.75 -59.50 -10.80
CA LEU A 256 -2.69 -58.75 -10.12
C LEU A 256 -1.48 -59.65 -9.84
N PRO A 257 -0.50 -59.71 -10.76
CA PRO A 257 0.72 -60.49 -10.58
C PRO A 257 1.74 -59.81 -9.66
N SER A 258 2.76 -60.57 -9.23
CA SER A 258 3.91 -60.07 -8.47
C SER A 258 4.81 -59.08 -9.24
N SER A 259 4.56 -58.89 -10.54
CA SER A 259 5.24 -57.91 -11.40
C SER A 259 4.22 -57.02 -12.11
N ILE A 260 4.16 -55.74 -11.74
CA ILE A 260 3.24 -54.75 -12.31
C ILE A 260 3.91 -54.02 -13.47
N SER A 261 3.37 -54.14 -14.68
CA SER A 261 3.97 -53.56 -15.88
C SER A 261 2.96 -53.03 -16.91
N ALA A 262 1.66 -53.12 -16.62
CA ALA A 262 0.59 -52.80 -17.58
C ALA A 262 -0.58 -52.09 -16.89
N GLY A 263 -1.31 -51.26 -17.66
CA GLY A 263 -2.47 -50.52 -17.17
C GLY A 263 -3.59 -51.42 -16.62
N ASP A 264 -3.80 -52.60 -17.20
CA ASP A 264 -4.81 -53.56 -16.72
C ASP A 264 -4.51 -54.05 -15.29
N HIS A 265 -3.23 -54.15 -14.91
CA HIS A 265 -2.84 -54.51 -13.54
C HIS A 265 -3.22 -53.41 -12.54
N LEU A 266 -3.18 -52.13 -12.94
CA LEU A 266 -3.64 -51.01 -12.10
C LEU A 266 -5.16 -51.06 -11.88
N GLY A 267 -5.92 -51.49 -12.90
CA GLY A 267 -7.35 -51.75 -12.79
C GLY A 267 -7.67 -52.86 -11.78
N ALA A 268 -6.95 -53.99 -11.86
CA ALA A 268 -7.07 -55.09 -10.90
C ALA A 268 -6.68 -54.66 -9.48
N LEU A 269 -5.59 -53.90 -9.33
CA LEU A 269 -5.13 -53.33 -8.06
C LEU A 269 -6.20 -52.45 -7.43
N ARG A 270 -6.79 -51.52 -8.19
CA ARG A 270 -7.87 -50.64 -7.73
C ARG A 270 -9.04 -51.45 -7.20
N TYR A 271 -9.49 -52.44 -7.98
CA TYR A 271 -10.62 -53.28 -7.60
C TYR A 271 -10.38 -54.02 -6.28
N ILE A 272 -9.22 -54.68 -6.14
CA ILE A 272 -8.87 -55.44 -4.91
C ILE A 272 -8.74 -54.51 -3.69
N LEU A 273 -8.10 -53.34 -3.84
CA LEU A 273 -8.01 -52.36 -2.76
C LEU A 273 -9.40 -51.88 -2.31
N GLU A 274 -10.30 -51.65 -3.27
CA GLU A 274 -11.63 -51.10 -3.02
C GLU A 274 -12.59 -52.11 -2.38
N THR A 275 -12.55 -53.38 -2.80
CA THR A 275 -13.47 -54.43 -2.36
C THR A 275 -12.96 -55.25 -1.18
N ASP A 276 -11.65 -55.47 -1.09
CA ASP A 276 -11.09 -56.43 -0.13
C ASP A 276 -10.31 -55.73 0.97
N ILE A 277 -9.37 -54.84 0.63
CA ILE A 277 -8.40 -54.32 1.62
C ILE A 277 -9.00 -53.18 2.45
N LEU A 278 -9.40 -52.07 1.82
CA LEU A 278 -9.87 -50.87 2.53
C LEU A 278 -11.14 -51.11 3.39
N PRO A 279 -12.14 -51.92 2.97
CA PRO A 279 -13.32 -52.17 3.80
C PRO A 279 -13.00 -52.87 5.13
N GLN A 280 -11.96 -53.70 5.19
CA GLN A 280 -11.57 -54.40 6.42
C GLN A 280 -11.06 -53.45 7.51
N LEU A 281 -10.49 -52.31 7.12
CA LEU A 281 -9.86 -51.36 8.04
C LEU A 281 -10.87 -50.52 8.83
N LYS A 282 -12.10 -50.37 8.31
CA LYS A 282 -13.17 -49.54 8.89
C LYS A 282 -12.69 -48.18 9.39
N LEU A 283 -11.90 -47.48 8.58
CA LEU A 283 -11.19 -46.26 8.99
C LEU A 283 -12.12 -45.12 9.47
N HIS A 284 -13.36 -45.08 8.99
CA HIS A 284 -14.37 -44.11 9.45
C HIS A 284 -14.73 -44.28 10.94
N GLU A 285 -14.58 -45.48 11.51
CA GLU A 285 -14.93 -45.73 12.92
C GLU A 285 -14.03 -44.92 13.88
N PHE A 286 -12.82 -44.53 13.47
CA PHE A 286 -11.93 -43.67 14.27
C PHE A 286 -12.44 -42.24 14.46
N PHE A 287 -13.42 -41.84 13.65
CA PHE A 287 -14.02 -40.49 13.67
C PHE A 287 -15.45 -40.50 14.22
N GLN A 288 -16.05 -41.68 14.35
CA GLN A 288 -17.44 -41.85 14.78
C GLN A 288 -17.60 -41.84 16.31
N ILE A 289 -18.84 -41.59 16.74
CA ILE A 289 -19.25 -41.69 18.14
C ILE A 289 -19.89 -43.06 18.43
N ASN A 290 -19.83 -43.52 19.68
CA ASN A 290 -20.70 -44.60 20.14
C ASN A 290 -22.06 -43.99 20.55
N VAL A 291 -23.02 -44.06 19.64
CA VAL A 291 -24.37 -43.47 19.82
C VAL A 291 -25.03 -43.95 21.11
N ASP A 292 -24.88 -45.23 21.44
CA ASP A 292 -25.55 -45.83 22.59
C ASP A 292 -24.94 -45.33 23.90
N GLU A 293 -23.62 -45.22 23.98
CA GLU A 293 -22.92 -44.68 25.14
C GLU A 293 -23.20 -43.19 25.34
N GLU A 294 -23.24 -42.39 24.27
CA GLU A 294 -23.55 -40.96 24.35
C GLU A 294 -25.00 -40.71 24.81
N ILE A 295 -25.95 -41.53 24.35
CA ILE A 295 -27.33 -41.47 24.81
C ILE A 295 -27.45 -41.81 26.30
N GLU A 296 -26.74 -42.84 26.78
CA GLU A 296 -26.74 -43.18 28.20
C GLU A 296 -26.09 -42.10 29.07
N LYS A 297 -25.01 -41.46 28.60
CA LYS A 297 -24.39 -40.30 29.28
C LYS A 297 -25.38 -39.13 29.41
N LEU A 298 -26.10 -38.81 28.34
CA LEU A 298 -27.10 -37.73 28.34
C LEU A 298 -28.31 -38.06 29.21
N LYS A 299 -28.77 -39.31 29.18
CA LYS A 299 -29.85 -39.80 30.05
C LYS A 299 -29.46 -39.70 31.53
N LYS A 300 -28.22 -40.08 31.88
CA LYS A 300 -27.71 -39.92 33.24
C LYS A 300 -27.63 -38.45 33.65
N ALA A 301 -27.12 -37.58 32.79
CA ALA A 301 -27.08 -36.13 33.04
C ALA A 301 -28.48 -35.51 33.21
N LEU A 302 -29.50 -36.07 32.53
CA LEU A 302 -30.90 -35.66 32.68
C LEU A 302 -31.44 -35.92 34.09
N HIS A 303 -31.15 -37.11 34.65
CA HIS A 303 -31.64 -37.50 35.97
C HIS A 303 -30.85 -36.88 37.14
N GLU A 304 -29.59 -36.51 36.92
CA GLU A 304 -28.72 -35.90 37.93
C GLU A 304 -28.87 -34.37 38.04
N ASN A 305 -29.76 -33.76 37.26
CA ASN A 305 -29.96 -32.29 37.16
C ASN A 305 -28.68 -31.51 36.81
N ASP A 306 -27.73 -32.17 36.15
CA ASP A 306 -26.44 -31.60 35.76
C ASP A 306 -26.54 -30.85 34.42
N PHE A 307 -27.41 -29.83 34.35
CA PHE A 307 -27.57 -28.95 33.16
C PHE A 307 -26.96 -27.56 33.34
N ASN A 308 -26.22 -27.31 34.42
CA ASN A 308 -25.55 -26.03 34.63
C ASN A 308 -24.23 -26.00 33.83
N GLY A 309 -24.32 -25.72 32.53
CA GLY A 309 -23.18 -25.48 31.65
C GLY A 309 -23.29 -24.11 30.98
N ILE A 310 -22.13 -23.47 30.78
CA ILE A 310 -22.00 -22.16 30.11
C ILE A 310 -22.56 -22.28 28.67
N ASP A 311 -23.49 -21.40 28.31
CA ASP A 311 -24.02 -21.26 26.95
C ASP A 311 -22.92 -20.69 26.03
N ASP A 312 -22.43 -21.49 25.09
CA ASP A 312 -21.42 -21.08 24.10
C ASP A 312 -22.05 -20.47 22.84
N GLY A 313 -23.39 -20.35 22.80
CA GLY A 313 -24.15 -19.83 21.66
C GLY A 313 -24.27 -20.79 20.47
N ASN A 314 -23.73 -22.01 20.54
CA ASN A 314 -23.78 -22.98 19.44
C ASN A 314 -25.02 -23.89 19.54
N THR A 315 -25.86 -23.88 18.51
CA THR A 315 -27.15 -24.59 18.48
C THR A 315 -27.10 -25.95 17.81
N LYS A 316 -25.97 -26.33 17.19
CA LYS A 316 -25.83 -27.55 16.39
C LYS A 316 -25.03 -28.61 17.13
N ILE A 317 -25.47 -29.87 17.06
CA ILE A 317 -24.70 -31.02 17.58
C ILE A 317 -23.56 -31.34 16.62
N GLU A 318 -22.34 -31.32 17.12
CA GLU A 318 -21.12 -31.59 16.38
C GLU A 318 -20.29 -32.67 17.07
N VAL A 319 -19.62 -33.50 16.27
CA VAL A 319 -18.72 -34.54 16.76
C VAL A 319 -17.39 -33.90 17.13
N VAL A 320 -16.98 -34.12 18.38
CA VAL A 320 -15.67 -33.77 18.92
C VAL A 320 -14.78 -35.01 18.83
N GLN A 321 -13.73 -34.91 18.02
CA GLN A 321 -12.80 -36.01 17.76
C GLN A 321 -12.16 -36.55 19.05
N ASP A 322 -12.11 -37.88 19.22
CA ASP A 322 -11.38 -38.51 20.33
C ASP A 322 -9.90 -38.14 20.25
N LYS A 323 -9.34 -37.68 21.38
CA LYS A 323 -7.91 -37.29 21.47
C LYS A 323 -6.97 -38.45 21.16
N GLU A 324 -7.40 -39.67 21.50
CA GLU A 324 -6.64 -40.90 21.26
C GLU A 324 -6.97 -41.57 19.93
N PHE A 325 -7.91 -41.04 19.13
CA PHE A 325 -8.36 -41.64 17.87
C PHE A 325 -8.67 -43.13 18.04
N ARG A 326 -9.47 -43.49 19.04
CA ARG A 326 -10.00 -44.86 19.20
C ARG A 326 -11.30 -45.02 18.41
N ARG A 327 -11.56 -46.25 17.97
CA ARG A 327 -12.79 -46.58 17.21
C ARG A 327 -14.04 -46.29 18.05
N LYS A 328 -14.97 -45.50 17.51
CA LYS A 328 -16.26 -45.13 18.09
C LYS A 328 -16.16 -44.45 19.46
N GLN A 329 -15.06 -43.73 19.73
CA GLN A 329 -14.85 -43.03 21.00
C GLN A 329 -14.86 -41.50 20.86
N SER A 330 -15.11 -40.97 19.66
CA SER A 330 -15.39 -39.54 19.54
C SER A 330 -16.63 -39.19 20.37
N SER A 331 -16.67 -37.97 20.90
CA SER A 331 -17.78 -37.48 21.71
C SER A 331 -18.60 -36.45 20.94
N ILE A 332 -19.66 -35.93 21.55
CA ILE A 332 -20.41 -34.78 21.02
C ILE A 332 -20.18 -33.53 21.88
N ASN A 333 -20.43 -32.36 21.32
CA ASN A 333 -20.53 -31.13 22.11
C ASN A 333 -21.71 -31.21 23.09
N VAL A 334 -21.40 -31.57 24.33
CA VAL A 334 -22.38 -31.89 25.37
C VAL A 334 -23.40 -30.76 25.60
N SER A 335 -22.99 -29.49 25.50
CA SER A 335 -23.85 -28.31 25.69
C SER A 335 -25.01 -28.26 24.67
N SER A 336 -24.71 -28.38 23.38
CA SER A 336 -25.71 -28.34 22.32
C SER A 336 -26.57 -29.61 22.29
N ALA A 337 -25.98 -30.77 22.61
CA ALA A 337 -26.71 -32.03 22.75
C ALA A 337 -27.71 -32.00 23.94
N LYS A 338 -27.30 -31.45 25.10
CA LYS A 338 -28.18 -31.21 26.25
C LYS A 338 -29.34 -30.28 25.88
N ARG A 339 -29.06 -29.17 25.18
CA ARG A 339 -30.08 -28.22 24.71
C ARG A 339 -31.05 -28.87 23.73
N ALA A 340 -30.55 -29.65 22.77
CA ALA A 340 -31.39 -30.38 21.83
C ALA A 340 -32.32 -31.36 22.56
N LEU A 341 -31.81 -32.09 23.56
CA LEU A 341 -32.61 -32.99 24.39
C LEU A 341 -33.70 -32.24 25.19
N LEU A 342 -33.35 -31.15 25.88
CA LEU A 342 -34.31 -30.32 26.62
C LEU A 342 -35.38 -29.70 25.71
N THR A 343 -35.02 -29.30 24.49
CA THR A 343 -35.96 -28.75 23.50
C THR A 343 -36.97 -29.80 23.06
N LYS A 344 -36.53 -31.03 22.78
CA LYS A 344 -37.41 -32.15 22.40
C LYS A 344 -38.30 -32.57 23.58
N LEU A 345 -37.78 -32.60 24.81
CA LEU A 345 -38.58 -32.83 26.02
C LEU A 345 -39.65 -31.74 26.23
N ALA A 346 -39.32 -30.48 25.96
CA ALA A 346 -40.27 -29.36 26.06
C ALA A 346 -41.37 -29.44 24.98
N TYR A 347 -41.03 -29.88 23.77
CA TYR A 347 -41.96 -30.09 22.66
C TYR A 347 -42.94 -31.24 22.95
N ASN A 348 -42.48 -32.29 23.65
CA ASN A 348 -43.28 -33.48 24.01
C ASN A 348 -43.99 -33.38 25.38
N ARG A 349 -44.15 -32.16 25.94
CA ARG A 349 -44.81 -31.97 27.25
C ARG A 349 -46.25 -32.49 27.26
N GLY A 350 -46.52 -33.48 28.11
CA GLY A 350 -47.86 -34.07 28.32
C GLY A 350 -47.97 -35.54 27.96
N ASP A 351 -46.92 -36.13 27.36
CA ASP A 351 -46.84 -37.56 27.06
C ASP A 351 -46.09 -38.32 28.19
N PRO A 352 -46.68 -39.37 28.78
CA PRO A 352 -46.01 -40.23 29.77
C PRO A 352 -44.76 -40.96 29.23
N THR A 353 -44.54 -40.98 27.90
CA THR A 353 -43.36 -41.53 27.21
C THR A 353 -42.42 -40.46 26.65
N SER A 354 -42.65 -39.18 26.97
CA SER A 354 -41.93 -38.02 26.43
C SER A 354 -40.40 -38.10 26.51
N GLU A 355 -39.86 -38.71 27.57
CA GLU A 355 -38.42 -38.94 27.73
C GLU A 355 -37.88 -39.98 26.75
N GLU A 356 -38.56 -41.12 26.62
CA GLU A 356 -38.17 -42.23 25.75
C GLU A 356 -38.25 -41.82 24.27
N THR A 357 -39.30 -41.06 23.90
CA THR A 357 -39.46 -40.50 22.56
C THR A 357 -38.35 -39.48 22.23
N ALA A 358 -38.05 -38.55 23.16
CA ALA A 358 -37.00 -37.55 22.94
C ALA A 358 -35.60 -38.17 22.82
N LEU A 359 -35.29 -39.21 23.61
CA LEU A 359 -34.03 -39.95 23.52
C LEU A 359 -33.94 -40.76 22.22
N SER A 360 -35.04 -41.35 21.74
CA SER A 360 -35.09 -42.08 20.47
C SER A 360 -34.86 -41.16 19.26
N GLU A 361 -35.50 -39.98 19.23
CA GLU A 361 -35.26 -38.97 18.20
C GLU A 361 -33.81 -38.49 18.19
N LEU A 362 -33.23 -38.25 19.38
CA LEU A 362 -31.83 -37.86 19.50
C LEU A 362 -30.88 -38.99 19.05
N ARG A 363 -31.21 -40.25 19.35
CA ARG A 363 -30.44 -41.43 18.89
C ARG A 363 -30.39 -41.49 17.37
N ASN A 364 -31.49 -41.20 16.68
CA ASN A 364 -31.55 -41.14 15.22
C ASN A 364 -30.72 -39.97 14.66
N GLU A 365 -30.76 -38.81 15.32
CA GLU A 365 -29.97 -37.62 14.97
C GLU A 365 -28.46 -37.90 15.10
N LEU A 366 -28.05 -38.50 16.22
CA LEU A 366 -26.67 -38.97 16.44
C LEU A 366 -26.25 -40.07 15.46
N GLY A 367 -27.15 -41.01 15.14
CA GLY A 367 -26.92 -42.02 14.11
C GLY A 367 -26.70 -41.40 12.72
N SER A 368 -27.47 -40.35 12.38
CA SER A 368 -27.30 -39.59 11.14
C SER A 368 -25.94 -38.89 11.06
N LEU A 369 -25.38 -38.41 12.18
CA LEU A 369 -24.03 -37.86 12.22
C LEU A 369 -22.97 -38.92 11.88
N ASN A 370 -23.08 -40.14 12.40
CA ASN A 370 -22.18 -41.24 12.04
C ASN A 370 -22.28 -41.62 10.56
N SER A 371 -23.50 -41.70 10.01
CA SER A 371 -23.72 -41.95 8.57
C SER A 371 -23.13 -40.83 7.71
N LYS A 372 -23.20 -39.58 8.19
CA LYS A 372 -22.59 -38.44 7.51
C LYS A 372 -21.07 -38.54 7.50
N ILE A 373 -20.44 -38.88 8.63
CA ILE A 373 -18.98 -39.10 8.72
C ILE A 373 -18.56 -40.24 7.79
N GLU A 374 -19.29 -41.34 7.76
CA GLU A 374 -19.03 -42.46 6.85
C GLU A 374 -19.13 -42.01 5.38
N HIS A 375 -20.14 -41.20 5.05
CA HIS A 375 -20.31 -40.65 3.71
C HIS A 375 -19.18 -39.70 3.31
N GLU A 376 -18.79 -38.77 4.20
CA GLU A 376 -17.67 -37.86 3.99
C GLU A 376 -16.35 -38.63 3.82
N PHE A 377 -16.20 -39.76 4.52
CA PHE A 377 -15.03 -40.61 4.41
C PHE A 377 -14.90 -41.30 3.04
N HIS A 378 -15.96 -41.38 2.23
CA HIS A 378 -15.82 -41.86 0.84
C HIS A 378 -14.87 -41.00 0.01
N GLN A 379 -14.84 -39.68 0.25
CA GLN A 379 -13.90 -38.80 -0.44
C GLN A 379 -12.45 -39.10 -0.03
N THR A 380 -12.21 -39.31 1.27
CA THR A 380 -10.91 -39.75 1.80
C THR A 380 -10.49 -41.09 1.23
N LYS A 381 -11.41 -42.06 1.13
CA LYS A 381 -11.15 -43.37 0.49
C LYS A 381 -10.69 -43.21 -0.96
N ASN A 382 -11.35 -42.34 -1.73
CA ASN A 382 -10.97 -42.07 -3.11
C ASN A 382 -9.61 -41.40 -3.22
N ALA A 383 -9.28 -40.47 -2.31
CA ALA A 383 -7.95 -39.85 -2.25
C ALA A 383 -6.86 -40.91 -2.00
N ILE A 384 -7.06 -41.81 -1.03
CA ILE A 384 -6.16 -42.93 -0.75
C ILE A 384 -5.92 -43.78 -2.00
N LEU A 385 -7.00 -44.20 -2.67
CA LEU A 385 -6.91 -45.03 -3.87
C LEU A 385 -6.14 -44.34 -4.99
N ASN A 386 -6.45 -43.06 -5.25
CA ASN A 386 -5.78 -42.31 -6.31
C ASN A 386 -4.30 -42.09 -6.00
N ALA A 387 -3.95 -41.80 -4.75
CA ALA A 387 -2.55 -41.62 -4.34
C ALA A 387 -1.74 -42.92 -4.48
N ILE A 388 -2.29 -44.05 -4.05
CA ILE A 388 -1.65 -45.37 -4.21
C ILE A 388 -1.47 -45.69 -5.70
N LEU A 389 -2.53 -45.55 -6.50
CA LEU A 389 -2.49 -45.85 -7.92
C LEU A 389 -1.53 -44.94 -8.68
N GLY A 390 -1.50 -43.64 -8.36
CA GLY A 390 -0.57 -42.68 -8.95
C GLY A 390 0.89 -43.05 -8.65
N HIS A 391 1.20 -43.41 -7.40
CA HIS A 391 2.54 -43.86 -7.00
C HIS A 391 2.96 -45.13 -7.77
N VAL A 392 2.09 -46.15 -7.80
CA VAL A 392 2.38 -47.42 -8.49
C VAL A 392 2.47 -47.23 -10.02
N SER A 393 1.63 -46.37 -10.59
CA SER A 393 1.66 -46.03 -12.02
C SER A 393 3.01 -45.42 -12.40
N TYR A 394 3.41 -44.38 -11.68
CA TYR A 394 4.69 -43.70 -11.88
C TYR A 394 5.87 -44.66 -11.68
N GLU A 395 5.93 -45.37 -10.54
CA GLU A 395 7.09 -46.20 -10.21
C GLU A 395 7.27 -47.41 -11.14
N ARG A 396 6.17 -48.01 -11.61
CA ARG A 396 6.19 -49.34 -12.24
C ARG A 396 5.78 -49.37 -13.72
N VAL A 397 4.91 -48.46 -14.16
CA VAL A 397 4.25 -48.54 -15.47
C VAL A 397 4.72 -47.44 -16.42
N GLU A 398 4.78 -46.20 -15.96
CA GLU A 398 5.02 -45.05 -16.81
C GLU A 398 6.45 -44.98 -17.37
N ASP A 399 6.58 -44.51 -18.61
CA ASP A 399 7.87 -44.52 -19.32
C ASP A 399 8.96 -43.65 -18.68
N HIS A 400 8.54 -42.60 -17.99
CA HIS A 400 9.40 -41.59 -17.36
C HIS A 400 9.64 -41.86 -15.87
N GLY A 401 9.13 -42.97 -15.33
CA GLY A 401 9.42 -43.43 -13.98
C GLY A 401 10.53 -44.49 -13.92
N PRO A 402 10.90 -44.96 -12.72
CA PRO A 402 12.03 -45.88 -12.51
C PRO A 402 11.82 -47.31 -13.05
N LYS A 403 10.59 -47.69 -13.45
CA LYS A 403 10.23 -49.01 -14.00
C LYS A 403 10.63 -50.19 -13.11
N VAL A 404 10.47 -50.05 -11.80
CA VAL A 404 10.66 -51.13 -10.84
C VAL A 404 9.42 -52.01 -10.85
N GLN A 405 9.34 -52.96 -11.78
CA GLN A 405 8.10 -53.71 -12.02
C GLN A 405 7.80 -54.76 -10.95
N LYS A 406 8.84 -55.38 -10.38
CA LYS A 406 8.71 -56.49 -9.43
C LYS A 406 8.38 -56.00 -8.01
N ILE A 407 7.48 -56.70 -7.33
CA ILE A 407 7.17 -56.52 -5.91
C ILE A 407 7.87 -57.60 -5.08
N ASP A 408 8.72 -57.19 -4.15
CA ASP A 408 9.38 -58.05 -3.17
C ASP A 408 9.73 -57.27 -1.89
N ASP A 409 10.44 -57.90 -0.94
CA ASP A 409 10.76 -57.27 0.35
C ASP A 409 11.63 -56.01 0.21
N SER A 410 12.39 -55.89 -0.88
CA SER A 410 13.21 -54.70 -1.17
C SER A 410 12.41 -53.61 -1.88
N HIS A 411 11.35 -53.98 -2.62
CA HIS A 411 10.48 -53.08 -3.36
C HIS A 411 9.00 -53.40 -3.06
N PRO A 412 8.47 -52.96 -1.90
CA PRO A 412 7.06 -53.17 -1.55
C PRO A 412 6.13 -52.45 -2.52
N LEU A 413 4.82 -52.75 -2.51
CA LEU A 413 3.85 -52.14 -3.44
C LEU A 413 3.92 -50.61 -3.39
N VAL A 414 4.07 -50.06 -2.20
CA VAL A 414 4.24 -48.63 -1.95
C VAL A 414 5.26 -48.38 -0.84
N THR A 415 5.84 -47.18 -0.80
CA THR A 415 6.73 -46.76 0.29
C THR A 415 6.00 -46.77 1.64
N ASN A 416 6.64 -47.32 2.68
CA ASN A 416 6.14 -47.30 4.05
C ASN A 416 6.24 -45.88 4.63
N TYR A 417 5.14 -45.37 5.19
CA TYR A 417 5.07 -44.05 5.80
C TYR A 417 5.50 -44.05 7.26
N PHE A 418 5.63 -45.23 7.88
CA PHE A 418 6.05 -45.35 9.26
C PHE A 418 7.22 -46.33 9.42
N LEU A 419 8.12 -45.99 10.33
CA LEU A 419 9.08 -46.93 10.89
C LEU A 419 8.34 -47.91 11.80
N HIS A 420 8.52 -49.20 11.55
CA HIS A 420 7.99 -50.28 12.36
C HIS A 420 9.12 -51.25 12.71
N PRO A 421 9.56 -51.32 13.99
CA PRO A 421 10.69 -52.15 14.40
C PRO A 421 10.31 -53.56 14.86
N TYR A 422 9.03 -53.93 14.81
CA TYR A 422 8.53 -55.21 15.32
C TYR A 422 8.28 -56.23 14.20
N GLU A 423 8.20 -57.51 14.55
CA GLU A 423 7.75 -58.55 13.64
C GLU A 423 6.28 -58.88 13.97
N THR A 424 5.42 -58.81 12.95
CA THR A 424 3.97 -59.06 13.08
C THR A 424 3.45 -59.85 11.87
N ASP A 425 2.41 -60.66 12.11
CA ASP A 425 1.82 -61.53 11.07
C ASP A 425 0.60 -60.89 10.39
N SER A 426 0.01 -59.84 10.96
CA SER A 426 -1.15 -59.14 10.38
C SER A 426 -1.29 -57.70 10.85
N PHE A 427 -2.03 -56.88 10.08
CA PHE A 427 -2.32 -55.50 10.45
C PHE A 427 -3.18 -55.38 11.73
N VAL A 428 -3.86 -56.44 12.15
CA VAL A 428 -4.67 -56.46 13.39
C VAL A 428 -3.77 -56.51 14.63
N GLU A 429 -2.62 -57.19 14.53
CA GLU A 429 -1.60 -57.15 15.58
C GLU A 429 -0.89 -55.80 15.58
N ASP A 430 -0.59 -55.26 14.39
CA ASP A 430 -0.03 -53.93 14.25
C ASP A 430 -0.93 -52.85 14.88
N GLU A 431 -2.27 -52.94 14.72
CA GLU A 431 -3.21 -52.02 15.37
C GLU A 431 -3.06 -52.04 16.90
N LYS A 432 -2.83 -53.20 17.52
CA LYS A 432 -2.60 -53.27 18.98
C LYS A 432 -1.34 -52.51 19.37
N ASP A 433 -0.28 -52.64 18.59
CA ASP A 433 0.99 -51.95 18.83
C ASP A 433 0.85 -50.42 18.71
N ALA A 434 -0.09 -49.93 17.88
CA ALA A 434 -0.38 -48.49 17.76
C ALA A 434 -1.00 -47.87 19.03
N PHE A 435 -1.66 -48.69 19.87
CA PHE A 435 -2.28 -48.27 21.13
C PHE A 435 -1.50 -48.75 22.37
N ASP A 436 -0.43 -49.52 22.19
CA ASP A 436 0.44 -49.96 23.27
C ASP A 436 1.41 -48.83 23.67
N GLU A 437 1.44 -48.48 24.95
CA GLU A 437 2.19 -47.32 25.45
C GLU A 437 3.72 -47.47 25.27
N GLU A 438 4.24 -48.70 25.34
CA GLU A 438 5.67 -48.97 25.21
C GLU A 438 6.12 -49.12 23.76
N LYS A 439 5.23 -49.60 22.88
CA LYS A 439 5.55 -49.77 21.46
C LYS A 439 5.24 -48.56 20.60
N SER A 440 4.13 -47.87 20.85
CA SER A 440 3.62 -46.78 20.00
C SER A 440 4.56 -45.59 19.86
N LYS A 441 5.44 -45.36 20.86
CA LYS A 441 6.49 -44.34 20.82
C LYS A 441 7.55 -44.57 19.74
N PHE A 442 7.76 -45.82 19.32
CA PHE A 442 8.72 -46.19 18.28
C PHE A 442 8.10 -46.35 16.88
N LEU A 443 6.78 -46.17 16.76
CA LEU A 443 6.06 -46.16 15.49
C LEU A 443 6.10 -44.76 14.90
N MET A 444 7.24 -44.41 14.30
CA MET A 444 7.57 -43.04 13.91
C MET A 444 7.20 -42.75 12.45
N ALA A 445 6.64 -41.57 12.19
CA ALA A 445 6.27 -41.13 10.85
C ALA A 445 7.49 -40.69 10.04
N CYS A 446 7.56 -41.14 8.79
CA CYS A 446 8.56 -40.71 7.82
C CYS A 446 8.23 -39.31 7.28
N ASN A 447 9.25 -38.52 7.00
CA ASN A 447 9.11 -37.21 6.38
C ASN A 447 8.90 -37.32 4.86
N GLY A 448 8.59 -36.20 4.22
CA GLY A 448 8.50 -36.08 2.77
C GLY A 448 8.08 -34.67 2.39
N TRP A 449 7.46 -34.55 1.23
CA TRP A 449 6.90 -33.30 0.75
C TRP A 449 5.55 -33.55 0.05
N ILE A 450 4.77 -32.48 -0.13
CA ILE A 450 3.41 -32.55 -0.68
C ILE A 450 3.31 -31.56 -1.83
N MET A 451 2.72 -32.00 -2.94
CA MET A 451 2.38 -31.12 -4.06
C MET A 451 1.31 -30.11 -3.62
N GLU A 452 1.55 -28.82 -3.90
CA GLU A 452 0.54 -27.74 -3.75
C GLU A 452 -0.07 -27.57 -2.34
N ASN A 453 0.71 -27.86 -1.29
CA ASN A 453 0.27 -27.66 0.10
C ASN A 453 0.60 -26.24 0.61
N ASP A 454 -0.17 -25.77 1.60
CA ASP A 454 0.12 -24.54 2.34
C ASP A 454 1.40 -24.73 3.19
N PRO A 455 2.52 -24.08 2.85
CA PRO A 455 3.80 -24.29 3.54
C PRO A 455 3.82 -23.69 4.96
N LEU A 456 2.82 -22.88 5.33
CA LEU A 456 2.68 -22.39 6.69
C LEU A 456 2.05 -23.42 7.63
N LYS A 457 1.48 -24.50 7.09
CA LYS A 457 0.84 -25.56 7.87
C LYS A 457 1.71 -26.80 7.91
N ASN A 458 2.01 -27.27 9.11
CA ASN A 458 2.71 -28.52 9.31
C ASN A 458 1.79 -29.70 8.95
N PHE A 459 2.11 -30.42 7.88
CA PHE A 459 1.28 -31.52 7.38
C PHE A 459 1.26 -32.75 8.31
N ALA A 460 2.17 -32.82 9.28
CA ALA A 460 2.17 -33.88 10.29
C ALA A 460 1.23 -33.59 11.47
N GLU A 461 0.69 -32.39 11.59
CA GLU A 461 -0.20 -31.99 12.68
C GLU A 461 -1.68 -32.05 12.29
N TYR A 462 -2.54 -32.45 13.22
CA TYR A 462 -3.99 -32.37 13.06
C TYR A 462 -4.43 -30.90 12.91
N PRO A 463 -5.35 -30.54 11.99
CA PRO A 463 -6.29 -31.40 11.27
C PRO A 463 -5.81 -31.94 9.91
N SER A 464 -4.51 -31.87 9.60
CA SER A 464 -3.98 -32.47 8.38
C SER A 464 -4.24 -33.98 8.37
N MET A 465 -4.69 -34.47 7.22
CA MET A 465 -4.93 -35.90 6.97
C MET A 465 -3.97 -36.46 5.91
N THR A 466 -2.87 -35.78 5.60
CA THR A 466 -1.94 -36.15 4.52
C THR A 466 -1.46 -37.60 4.64
N TYR A 467 -1.03 -38.03 5.83
CA TYR A 467 -0.57 -39.41 6.05
C TYR A 467 -1.68 -40.43 5.80
N LEU A 468 -2.90 -40.14 6.28
CA LEU A 468 -4.06 -41.02 6.08
C LEU A 468 -4.49 -41.08 4.62
N LYS A 469 -4.50 -39.94 3.92
CA LYS A 469 -4.85 -39.83 2.51
C LYS A 469 -3.75 -40.33 1.56
N ARG A 470 -2.56 -40.63 2.10
CA ARG A 470 -1.38 -41.06 1.35
C ARG A 470 -0.86 -40.01 0.35
N GLU A 471 -1.12 -38.74 0.59
CA GLU A 471 -0.73 -37.62 -0.31
C GLU A 471 0.75 -37.22 -0.21
N LEU A 472 1.49 -37.75 0.77
CA LEU A 472 2.90 -37.45 1.00
C LEU A 472 3.80 -38.17 -0.02
N VAL A 473 4.68 -37.44 -0.71
CA VAL A 473 5.82 -38.06 -1.40
C VAL A 473 6.87 -38.39 -0.33
N CYS A 474 6.77 -39.62 0.19
CA CYS A 474 7.47 -40.07 1.39
C CYS A 474 8.94 -40.43 1.12
N TRP A 475 9.82 -40.03 2.03
CA TRP A 475 11.22 -40.47 2.13
C TRP A 475 11.34 -41.54 3.20
N GLY A 476 11.22 -42.82 2.80
CA GLY A 476 11.15 -43.97 3.72
C GLY A 476 12.43 -44.26 4.52
N ASP A 477 13.48 -43.46 4.38
CA ASP A 477 14.71 -43.49 5.17
C ASP A 477 14.83 -42.33 6.18
N CYS A 478 13.90 -41.37 6.16
CA CYS A 478 13.94 -40.14 6.94
C CYS A 478 12.71 -40.01 7.86
N ILE A 479 12.92 -39.85 9.16
CA ILE A 479 11.89 -39.67 10.19
C ILE A 479 11.60 -38.20 10.42
N LYS A 480 10.33 -37.80 10.44
CA LYS A 480 9.90 -36.42 10.67
C LYS A 480 10.12 -36.01 12.13
N LEU A 481 10.82 -34.90 12.32
CA LEU A 481 11.09 -34.32 13.65
C LEU A 481 9.91 -33.48 14.16
N ASN A 482 9.59 -33.64 15.45
CA ASN A 482 8.48 -33.02 16.18
C ASN A 482 8.98 -31.96 17.18
N TYR A 483 9.06 -30.70 16.75
CA TYR A 483 9.49 -29.57 17.57
C TYR A 483 8.42 -29.05 18.53
N GLY A 484 7.16 -29.42 18.33
CA GLY A 484 6.02 -28.77 18.98
C GLY A 484 5.88 -27.29 18.59
N LYS A 485 5.03 -26.59 19.34
CA LYS A 485 4.70 -25.18 19.09
C LYS A 485 5.78 -24.22 19.60
N ASN A 486 6.56 -24.64 20.59
CA ASN A 486 7.59 -23.84 21.23
C ASN A 486 8.72 -24.75 21.78
N PRO A 487 9.85 -24.15 22.19
CA PRO A 487 10.96 -24.90 22.78
C PRO A 487 10.64 -25.73 24.02
N GLU A 488 9.58 -25.40 24.76
CA GLU A 488 9.22 -26.09 26.02
C GLU A 488 8.54 -27.44 25.79
N GLU A 489 7.88 -27.64 24.64
CA GLU A 489 7.20 -28.90 24.32
C GLU A 489 8.16 -30.04 23.96
N ASN A 490 9.35 -29.73 23.40
CA ASN A 490 10.37 -30.74 23.09
C ASN A 490 11.80 -30.24 23.33
N PRO A 491 12.18 -30.00 24.60
CA PRO A 491 13.41 -29.28 24.94
C PRO A 491 14.67 -29.98 24.42
N TYR A 492 14.72 -31.32 24.45
CA TYR A 492 15.87 -32.07 23.95
C TYR A 492 16.10 -31.83 22.46
N LEU A 493 15.06 -31.95 21.63
CA LEU A 493 15.18 -31.73 20.18
C LEU A 493 15.65 -30.31 19.87
N TRP A 494 15.09 -29.32 20.57
CA TRP A 494 15.48 -27.92 20.40
C TRP A 494 16.94 -27.68 20.77
N ASP A 495 17.38 -28.12 21.94
CA ASP A 495 18.78 -27.97 22.36
C ASP A 495 19.74 -28.68 21.41
N TYR A 496 19.38 -29.89 20.98
CA TYR A 496 20.15 -30.68 20.01
C TYR A 496 20.28 -29.94 18.67
N MET A 497 19.19 -29.41 18.12
CA MET A 497 19.19 -28.75 16.81
C MET A 497 19.74 -27.31 16.86
N ILE A 498 19.60 -26.60 17.98
CA ILE A 498 20.27 -25.32 18.21
C ILE A 498 21.78 -25.53 18.23
N SER A 499 22.28 -26.50 18.99
CA SER A 499 23.72 -26.83 19.03
C SER A 499 24.26 -27.22 17.65
N TYR A 500 23.52 -28.04 16.90
CA TYR A 500 23.86 -28.36 15.50
C TYR A 500 23.96 -27.09 14.63
N THR A 501 22.94 -26.23 14.68
CA THR A 501 22.87 -25.01 13.89
C THR A 501 23.98 -24.02 14.24
N GLU A 502 24.29 -23.85 15.53
CA GLU A 502 25.37 -22.99 16.01
C GLU A 502 26.75 -23.50 15.54
N LYS A 503 26.97 -24.83 15.55
CA LYS A 503 28.20 -25.43 15.00
C LYS A 503 28.34 -25.15 13.50
N CYS A 504 27.27 -25.31 12.72
CA CYS A 504 27.27 -24.98 11.29
C CYS A 504 27.57 -23.50 11.07
N ALA A 505 26.92 -22.59 11.80
CA ALA A 505 27.15 -21.14 11.68
C ALA A 505 28.57 -20.70 12.09
N LYS A 506 29.19 -21.43 13.03
CA LYS A 506 30.60 -21.21 13.44
C LYS A 506 31.56 -21.58 12.31
N MET A 507 31.33 -22.71 11.63
CA MET A 507 32.22 -23.21 10.57
C MET A 507 32.02 -22.51 9.22
N PHE A 508 30.77 -22.22 8.83
CA PHE A 508 30.42 -21.79 7.48
C PHE A 508 29.98 -20.32 7.44
N HIS A 509 30.15 -19.70 6.27
CA HIS A 509 29.76 -18.32 5.97
C HIS A 509 28.25 -18.17 5.75
N GLY A 510 27.57 -19.28 5.48
CA GLY A 510 26.15 -19.31 5.22
C GLY A 510 25.54 -20.71 5.31
N LEU A 511 24.22 -20.76 5.32
CA LEU A 511 23.43 -21.99 5.39
C LEU A 511 22.49 -22.07 4.18
N ARG A 512 22.41 -23.25 3.55
CA ARG A 512 21.35 -23.61 2.61
C ARG A 512 20.26 -24.36 3.37
N ILE A 513 19.04 -23.82 3.38
CA ILE A 513 17.90 -24.48 4.01
C ILE A 513 17.29 -25.41 2.96
N ASP A 514 17.57 -26.70 3.13
CA ASP A 514 16.99 -27.75 2.32
C ASP A 514 15.48 -27.86 2.58
N ASN A 515 14.69 -27.99 1.52
CA ASN A 515 13.24 -28.11 1.59
C ASN A 515 12.60 -27.11 2.60
N CYS A 516 12.92 -25.82 2.43
CA CYS A 516 12.53 -24.76 3.37
C CYS A 516 11.00 -24.65 3.53
N HIS A 517 10.25 -24.98 2.47
CA HIS A 517 8.78 -24.95 2.47
C HIS A 517 8.15 -26.05 3.34
N SER A 518 8.88 -27.13 3.64
CA SER A 518 8.42 -28.19 4.54
C SER A 518 8.99 -28.07 5.96
N THR A 519 9.78 -27.04 6.23
CA THR A 519 10.27 -26.73 7.57
C THR A 519 9.29 -25.76 8.24
N PRO A 520 8.74 -26.08 9.42
CA PRO A 520 7.86 -25.16 10.13
C PRO A 520 8.55 -23.80 10.33
N ILE A 521 7.91 -22.73 9.88
CA ILE A 521 8.56 -21.41 9.77
C ILE A 521 9.07 -20.90 11.12
N HIS A 522 8.37 -21.17 12.24
CA HIS A 522 8.81 -20.77 13.58
C HIS A 522 10.11 -21.47 14.01
N VAL A 523 10.31 -22.71 13.56
CA VAL A 523 11.54 -23.46 13.81
C VAL A 523 12.70 -22.79 13.07
N ALA A 524 12.54 -22.53 11.78
CA ALA A 524 13.56 -21.87 10.98
C ALA A 524 13.87 -20.45 11.51
N GLU A 525 12.86 -19.68 11.93
CA GLU A 525 13.04 -18.35 12.53
C GLU A 525 13.95 -18.40 13.78
N ILE A 526 13.66 -19.31 14.71
CA ILE A 526 14.43 -19.44 15.95
C ILE A 526 15.84 -19.94 15.66
N LEU A 527 16.01 -21.00 14.86
CA LEU A 527 17.32 -21.57 14.55
C LEU A 527 18.21 -20.56 13.79
N LEU A 528 17.67 -19.83 12.81
CA LEU A 528 18.40 -18.75 12.13
C LEU A 528 18.74 -17.59 13.07
N SER A 529 17.86 -17.26 14.03
CA SER A 529 18.17 -16.23 15.02
C SER A 529 19.39 -16.59 15.87
N LYS A 530 19.52 -17.87 16.27
CA LYS A 530 20.69 -18.39 16.99
C LYS A 530 21.93 -18.39 16.11
N ALA A 531 21.80 -18.83 14.85
CA ALA A 531 22.88 -18.79 13.88
C ALA A 531 23.42 -17.35 13.66
N ARG A 532 22.54 -16.35 13.58
CA ARG A 532 22.92 -14.94 13.40
C ARG A 532 23.54 -14.29 14.63
N ILE A 533 23.32 -14.81 15.83
CA ILE A 533 24.06 -14.38 17.02
C ILE A 533 25.54 -14.78 16.89
N ILE A 534 25.81 -15.98 16.37
CA ILE A 534 27.18 -16.46 16.11
C ILE A 534 27.81 -15.73 14.92
N ARG A 535 27.05 -15.57 13.83
CA ARG A 535 27.51 -14.93 12.59
C ARG A 535 26.49 -13.88 12.12
N PRO A 536 26.63 -12.60 12.51
CA PRO A 536 25.67 -11.56 12.15
C PRO A 536 25.48 -11.38 10.64
N ASP A 537 26.52 -11.62 9.84
CA ASP A 537 26.57 -11.53 8.38
C ASP A 537 26.29 -12.86 7.65
N LEU A 538 25.58 -13.78 8.32
CA LEU A 538 25.24 -15.10 7.79
C LEU A 538 24.47 -15.01 6.46
N TYR A 539 25.05 -15.59 5.42
CA TYR A 539 24.34 -15.79 4.15
C TYR A 539 23.31 -16.91 4.30
N VAL A 540 22.05 -16.64 3.96
CA VAL A 540 20.98 -17.65 4.01
C VAL A 540 20.42 -17.84 2.62
N VAL A 541 20.50 -19.06 2.11
CA VAL A 541 19.88 -19.46 0.85
C VAL A 541 18.84 -20.53 1.11
N ALA A 542 17.72 -20.49 0.41
CA ALA A 542 16.65 -21.45 0.62
C ALA A 542 16.17 -22.03 -0.71
N GLU A 543 15.96 -23.34 -0.69
CA GLU A 543 15.12 -24.02 -1.67
C GLU A 543 13.66 -23.86 -1.24
N LEU A 544 12.95 -22.98 -1.94
CA LEU A 544 11.60 -22.57 -1.58
C LEU A 544 10.70 -22.51 -2.80
N PHE A 545 9.67 -23.34 -2.78
CA PHE A 545 8.65 -23.43 -3.83
C PHE A 545 7.26 -23.40 -3.18
N THR A 546 6.72 -22.20 -2.92
CA THR A 546 5.41 -22.06 -2.26
C THR A 546 4.23 -21.96 -3.23
N GLY A 547 4.49 -21.98 -4.55
CA GLY A 547 3.45 -21.77 -5.59
C GLY A 547 2.95 -20.33 -5.70
N SER A 548 3.37 -19.41 -4.82
CA SER A 548 2.99 -18.00 -4.81
C SER A 548 4.18 -17.11 -4.47
N GLU A 549 4.41 -16.07 -5.27
CA GLU A 549 5.48 -15.10 -5.01
C GLU A 549 5.26 -14.35 -3.68
N ASP A 550 4.01 -14.05 -3.31
CA ASP A 550 3.70 -13.40 -2.03
C ASP A 550 4.07 -14.31 -0.83
N MET A 551 3.90 -15.62 -0.97
CA MET A 551 4.25 -16.59 0.07
C MET A 551 5.77 -16.78 0.17
N ASP A 552 6.46 -16.85 -0.98
CA ASP A 552 7.93 -16.80 -1.02
C ASP A 552 8.45 -15.57 -0.29
N HIS A 553 7.84 -14.40 -0.53
CA HIS A 553 8.22 -13.15 0.11
C HIS A 553 7.98 -13.14 1.62
N ILE A 554 6.92 -13.77 2.12
CA ILE A 554 6.69 -13.91 3.56
C ILE A 554 7.83 -14.70 4.21
N PHE A 555 8.25 -15.82 3.62
CA PHE A 555 9.39 -16.59 4.09
C PHE A 555 10.68 -15.78 4.02
N VAL A 556 10.94 -15.10 2.90
CA VAL A 556 12.11 -14.23 2.73
C VAL A 556 12.17 -13.18 3.83
N ASN A 557 11.07 -12.47 4.08
CA ASN A 557 10.96 -11.43 5.08
C ASN A 557 11.15 -11.95 6.50
N ARG A 558 10.43 -13.01 6.88
CA ARG A 558 10.46 -13.56 8.24
C ARG A 558 11.77 -14.24 8.60
N LEU A 559 12.32 -15.04 7.69
CA LEU A 559 13.55 -15.80 7.90
C LEU A 559 14.82 -14.98 7.59
N GLY A 560 14.67 -13.84 6.90
CA GLY A 560 15.77 -13.07 6.38
C GLY A 560 16.58 -13.84 5.33
N ILE A 561 15.91 -14.66 4.51
CA ILE A 561 16.56 -15.36 3.41
C ILE A 561 17.21 -14.32 2.49
N THR A 562 18.51 -14.47 2.26
CA THR A 562 19.25 -13.55 1.39
C THR A 562 18.99 -13.88 -0.07
N SER A 563 18.95 -15.15 -0.43
CA SER A 563 18.74 -15.59 -1.82
C SER A 563 17.80 -16.78 -1.91
N LEU A 564 16.94 -16.79 -2.91
CA LEU A 564 16.15 -17.96 -3.29
C LEU A 564 16.87 -18.73 -4.39
N ILE A 565 16.87 -20.06 -4.31
CA ILE A 565 17.37 -20.90 -5.38
C ILE A 565 16.42 -20.82 -6.58
N ARG A 566 16.98 -20.64 -7.77
CA ARG A 566 16.28 -20.70 -9.05
C ARG A 566 17.07 -21.61 -9.98
N GLU A 567 16.39 -22.41 -10.79
CA GLU A 567 17.02 -23.45 -11.60
C GLU A 567 16.71 -23.22 -13.08
N ALA A 568 17.76 -23.10 -13.90
CA ALA A 568 17.60 -22.89 -15.33
C ALA A 568 16.97 -24.11 -16.04
N GLN A 569 17.23 -25.32 -15.53
CA GLN A 569 16.67 -26.56 -16.07
C GLN A 569 15.15 -26.71 -15.90
N ASN A 570 14.54 -25.98 -14.95
CA ASN A 570 13.10 -25.98 -14.77
C ASN A 570 12.35 -25.19 -15.84
N ALA A 571 13.07 -24.38 -16.64
CA ALA A 571 12.48 -23.75 -17.81
C ALA A 571 12.15 -24.81 -18.87
N PRO A 572 10.89 -24.95 -19.30
CA PRO A 572 10.48 -25.94 -20.29
C PRO A 572 11.02 -25.62 -21.69
N ASP A 573 11.30 -24.34 -21.97
CA ASP A 573 11.84 -23.86 -23.23
C ASP A 573 12.78 -22.65 -23.05
N SER A 574 13.40 -22.22 -24.16
CA SER A 574 14.34 -21.10 -24.17
C SER A 574 13.71 -19.74 -23.86
N HIS A 575 12.40 -19.56 -24.14
CA HIS A 575 11.71 -18.31 -23.84
C HIS A 575 11.54 -18.15 -22.33
N GLU A 576 11.10 -19.19 -21.63
CA GLU A 576 10.99 -19.19 -20.17
C GLU A 576 12.35 -19.03 -19.49
N GLN A 577 13.41 -19.64 -20.03
CA GLN A 577 14.76 -19.42 -19.52
C GLN A 577 15.21 -17.97 -19.70
N GLY A 578 14.94 -17.37 -20.87
CA GLY A 578 15.19 -15.95 -21.14
C GLY A 578 14.41 -15.02 -20.21
N ARG A 579 13.18 -15.39 -19.82
CA ARG A 579 12.37 -14.63 -18.84
C ARG A 579 13.04 -14.59 -17.46
N PHE A 580 13.64 -15.69 -17.00
CA PHE A 580 14.40 -15.70 -15.74
C PHE A 580 15.65 -14.82 -15.82
N VAL A 581 16.43 -14.92 -16.91
CA VAL A 581 17.61 -14.06 -17.12
C VAL A 581 17.21 -12.58 -17.14
N PHE A 582 16.13 -12.24 -17.84
CA PHE A 582 15.59 -10.87 -17.88
C PHE A 582 15.16 -10.39 -16.49
N ARG A 583 14.42 -11.21 -15.74
CA ARG A 583 13.95 -10.90 -14.38
C ARG A 583 15.10 -10.56 -13.44
N TYR A 584 16.24 -11.23 -13.60
CA TYR A 584 17.44 -11.00 -12.81
C TYR A 584 18.50 -10.17 -13.56
N GLY A 585 18.16 -9.52 -14.67
CA GLY A 585 19.13 -8.82 -15.54
C GLY A 585 19.57 -7.42 -15.04
N GLY A 586 18.94 -6.90 -13.99
CA GLY A 586 19.24 -5.57 -13.44
C GLY A 586 18.47 -4.44 -14.13
N ASP A 587 19.04 -3.23 -14.10
CA ASP A 587 18.41 -2.05 -14.69
C ASP A 587 18.52 -2.05 -16.23
N PRO A 588 17.48 -1.58 -16.95
CA PRO A 588 17.54 -1.43 -18.40
C PRO A 588 18.67 -0.49 -18.86
N VAL A 589 19.26 -0.76 -20.02
CA VAL A 589 20.23 0.14 -20.65
C VAL A 589 19.56 1.49 -20.94
N GLY A 590 20.15 2.58 -20.42
CA GLY A 590 19.58 3.93 -20.55
C GLY A 590 18.51 4.26 -19.50
N ALA A 591 18.41 3.49 -18.41
CA ALA A 591 17.56 3.83 -17.27
C ALA A 591 17.87 5.25 -16.75
N PHE A 592 16.82 5.97 -16.34
CA PHE A 592 16.96 7.32 -15.81
C PHE A 592 17.79 7.31 -14.52
N LYS A 593 18.72 8.26 -14.40
CA LYS A 593 19.47 8.46 -13.15
C LYS A 593 18.47 8.86 -12.07
N THR A 594 18.35 8.01 -11.06
CA THR A 594 17.43 8.23 -9.95
C THR A 594 18.01 9.26 -8.98
N GLN A 595 17.13 10.04 -8.36
CA GLN A 595 17.54 11.00 -7.32
C GLN A 595 18.07 10.26 -6.08
N ASN A 596 18.96 10.93 -5.33
CA ASN A 596 19.49 10.42 -4.06
C ASN A 596 18.39 10.24 -3.01
N VAL A 597 17.32 11.03 -3.10
CA VAL A 597 16.11 10.89 -2.26
C VAL A 597 14.98 10.39 -3.15
N ARG A 598 14.38 9.24 -2.83
CA ARG A 598 13.27 8.67 -3.62
C ARG A 598 12.42 7.71 -2.80
N THR A 599 11.21 7.42 -3.28
CA THR A 599 10.33 6.41 -2.65
C THR A 599 10.95 5.01 -2.69
N LEU A 600 10.83 4.30 -1.57
CA LEU A 600 11.20 2.89 -1.45
C LEU A 600 10.16 2.04 -2.20
N ASN A 601 10.60 1.33 -3.24
CA ASN A 601 9.74 0.44 -4.02
C ASN A 601 9.99 -1.03 -3.64
N SER A 602 8.94 -1.84 -3.68
CA SER A 602 9.07 -3.29 -3.51
C SER A 602 9.83 -3.88 -4.69
N GLY A 603 10.76 -4.79 -4.40
CA GLY A 603 11.51 -5.53 -5.39
C GLY A 603 11.21 -7.03 -5.35
N VAL A 604 11.92 -7.77 -6.21
CA VAL A 604 11.93 -9.23 -6.20
C VAL A 604 13.00 -9.73 -5.21
N ALA A 605 12.76 -10.85 -4.54
CA ALA A 605 13.79 -11.54 -3.76
C ALA A 605 15.05 -11.80 -4.61
N HIS A 606 16.24 -11.65 -4.02
CA HIS A 606 17.48 -11.96 -4.73
C HIS A 606 17.56 -13.46 -5.03
N ALA A 607 18.24 -13.83 -6.12
CA ALA A 607 18.34 -15.21 -6.57
C ALA A 607 19.77 -15.73 -6.53
N LEU A 608 19.92 -17.01 -6.18
CA LEU A 608 21.06 -17.83 -6.55
C LEU A 608 20.62 -18.69 -7.74
N PHE A 609 21.02 -18.28 -8.94
CA PHE A 609 20.54 -18.84 -10.18
C PHE A 609 21.45 -19.97 -10.66
N PHE A 610 20.99 -21.20 -10.49
CA PHE A 610 21.70 -22.40 -10.88
C PHE A 610 21.50 -22.71 -12.36
N ASP A 611 22.60 -23.05 -13.04
CA ASP A 611 22.52 -23.75 -14.33
C ASP A 611 21.95 -25.16 -14.13
N GLN A 612 22.50 -25.91 -13.16
CA GLN A 612 22.07 -27.21 -12.70
C GLN A 612 22.27 -27.32 -11.18
N THR A 613 21.23 -27.75 -10.48
CA THR A 613 21.35 -28.17 -9.07
C THR A 613 21.73 -29.65 -8.99
N HIS A 614 22.15 -30.09 -7.80
CA HIS A 614 22.56 -31.48 -7.59
C HIS A 614 21.39 -32.49 -7.62
N ASP A 615 20.14 -32.01 -7.64
CA ASP A 615 18.92 -32.83 -7.78
C ASP A 615 18.40 -32.89 -9.22
N ASN A 616 18.90 -32.02 -10.10
CA ASN A 616 18.49 -32.00 -11.50
C ASN A 616 19.21 -33.09 -12.31
N PRO A 617 18.54 -33.72 -13.29
CA PRO A 617 19.22 -34.58 -14.25
C PRO A 617 20.23 -33.76 -15.09
N PRO A 618 21.27 -34.39 -15.65
CA PRO A 618 22.21 -33.69 -16.52
C PRO A 618 21.53 -33.19 -17.82
N PRO A 619 21.98 -32.07 -18.41
CA PRO A 619 21.36 -31.49 -19.61
C PRO A 619 21.23 -32.42 -20.80
N ASN A 620 22.13 -33.39 -20.96
CA ASN A 620 22.03 -34.41 -22.02
C ASN A 620 20.80 -35.33 -21.88
N ILE A 621 20.30 -35.54 -20.65
CA ILE A 621 19.06 -36.28 -20.38
C ILE A 621 17.85 -35.35 -20.46
N LYS A 622 17.94 -34.15 -19.87
CA LYS A 622 16.81 -33.21 -19.80
C LYS A 622 16.50 -32.55 -21.15
N ARG A 623 17.54 -32.23 -21.90
CA ARG A 623 17.53 -31.46 -23.16
C ARG A 623 18.46 -32.14 -24.16
N ASN A 624 19.70 -31.65 -24.29
CA ASN A 624 20.77 -32.24 -25.09
C ASN A 624 22.14 -31.72 -24.63
N VAL A 625 23.22 -32.34 -25.14
CA VAL A 625 24.62 -32.00 -24.83
C VAL A 625 25.04 -30.57 -25.20
N PHE A 626 24.34 -29.92 -26.13
CA PHE A 626 24.67 -28.56 -26.55
C PHE A 626 24.16 -27.50 -25.57
N ASP A 627 23.38 -27.85 -24.55
CA ASP A 627 22.78 -26.88 -23.63
C ASP A 627 23.73 -26.41 -22.49
N TYR A 628 24.78 -27.18 -22.19
CA TYR A 628 25.70 -26.89 -21.08
C TYR A 628 26.29 -25.47 -21.13
N VAL A 629 26.97 -25.15 -22.23
CA VAL A 629 27.69 -23.86 -22.36
C VAL A 629 26.75 -22.66 -22.47
N PRO A 630 25.67 -22.68 -23.29
CA PRO A 630 24.71 -21.57 -23.34
C PRO A 630 24.00 -21.32 -22.02
N THR A 631 23.58 -22.37 -21.31
CA THR A 631 22.88 -22.21 -20.02
C THR A 631 23.79 -21.61 -18.96
N ALA A 632 25.02 -22.09 -18.80
CA ALA A 632 25.99 -21.49 -17.88
C ALA A 632 26.31 -20.02 -18.25
N ALA A 633 26.44 -19.70 -19.53
CA ALA A 633 26.65 -18.33 -19.97
C ALA A 633 25.46 -17.41 -19.65
N MET A 634 24.23 -17.91 -19.82
CA MET A 634 23.00 -17.18 -19.52
C MET A 634 22.79 -16.94 -18.03
N THR A 635 23.10 -17.91 -17.16
CA THR A 635 23.01 -17.73 -15.71
C THR A 635 24.09 -16.77 -15.20
N THR A 636 25.30 -16.85 -15.74
CA THR A 636 26.44 -16.00 -15.33
C THR A 636 26.30 -14.53 -15.78
N ILE A 637 25.59 -14.25 -16.88
CA ILE A 637 25.35 -12.87 -17.35
C ILE A 637 24.22 -12.16 -16.59
N ALA A 638 23.40 -12.90 -15.84
CA ALA A 638 22.36 -12.31 -15.00
C ALA A 638 22.98 -11.48 -13.87
N TYR A 639 22.29 -10.42 -13.44
CA TYR A 639 22.68 -9.54 -12.34
C TYR A 639 22.20 -10.10 -10.98
N CYS A 640 22.59 -11.35 -10.68
CA CYS A 640 22.35 -12.05 -9.44
C CYS A 640 23.49 -13.05 -9.17
N ALA A 641 23.43 -13.78 -8.05
CA ALA A 641 24.42 -14.84 -7.80
C ALA A 641 24.21 -16.02 -8.77
N SER A 642 25.30 -16.63 -9.24
CA SER A 642 25.28 -17.82 -10.09
C SER A 642 25.60 -19.09 -9.29
N GLY A 643 25.04 -20.23 -9.71
CA GLY A 643 25.27 -21.53 -9.08
C GLY A 643 25.50 -22.63 -10.10
N SER A 644 26.31 -23.62 -9.75
CA SER A 644 26.45 -24.88 -10.49
C SER A 644 26.69 -26.07 -9.55
N THR A 645 26.82 -27.27 -10.11
CA THR A 645 27.16 -28.49 -9.38
C THR A 645 28.36 -29.17 -10.01
N ARG A 646 29.24 -29.72 -9.17
CA ARG A 646 30.41 -30.47 -9.63
C ARG A 646 29.97 -31.60 -10.56
N GLY A 647 30.58 -31.68 -11.73
CA GLY A 647 30.22 -32.60 -12.80
C GLY A 647 29.56 -31.91 -14.00
N TYR A 648 29.02 -30.69 -13.83
CA TYR A 648 28.46 -29.91 -14.92
C TYR A 648 29.56 -29.38 -15.85
N ASP A 649 30.51 -28.62 -15.31
CA ASP A 649 31.59 -27.97 -16.05
C ASP A 649 32.59 -28.97 -16.65
N GLU A 650 32.70 -30.16 -16.04
CA GLU A 650 33.68 -31.17 -16.45
C GLU A 650 33.16 -32.13 -17.52
N PHE A 651 31.91 -31.96 -17.98
CA PHE A 651 31.32 -32.76 -19.06
C PHE A 651 31.57 -34.25 -18.84
N VAL A 652 31.25 -34.78 -17.65
CA VAL A 652 31.74 -36.09 -17.17
C VAL A 652 31.51 -37.25 -18.16
N ASP A 653 30.53 -37.14 -19.07
CA ASP A 653 30.21 -38.13 -20.11
C ASP A 653 30.63 -37.74 -21.54
N GLU A 654 31.19 -36.55 -21.78
CA GLU A 654 31.35 -35.97 -23.12
C GLU A 654 32.77 -35.42 -23.36
N LYS A 655 33.20 -35.40 -24.63
CA LYS A 655 34.53 -34.89 -25.01
C LYS A 655 34.40 -33.48 -25.59
N VAL A 656 35.05 -32.51 -24.95
CA VAL A 656 35.07 -31.11 -25.41
C VAL A 656 36.39 -30.77 -26.10
N GLU A 657 36.31 -30.10 -27.25
CA GLU A 657 37.45 -29.45 -27.92
C GLU A 657 37.39 -27.94 -27.67
N VAL A 658 38.44 -27.39 -27.04
CA VAL A 658 38.57 -25.96 -26.74
C VAL A 658 39.59 -25.35 -27.70
N HIS A 659 39.18 -24.30 -28.42
CA HIS A 659 40.06 -23.50 -29.28
C HIS A 659 40.25 -22.11 -28.67
N GLU A 660 41.47 -21.78 -28.27
CA GLU A 660 41.81 -20.50 -27.65
C GLU A 660 42.50 -19.54 -28.63
N ASN A 661 42.39 -18.23 -28.37
CA ASN A 661 43.17 -17.17 -29.02
C ASN A 661 43.06 -17.11 -30.56
N VAL A 662 41.90 -17.46 -31.13
CA VAL A 662 41.63 -17.31 -32.57
C VAL A 662 41.55 -15.83 -32.94
N PRO A 663 42.49 -15.27 -33.74
CA PRO A 663 42.41 -13.87 -34.18
C PRO A 663 41.16 -13.63 -35.04
N PHE A 664 40.54 -12.45 -34.96
CA PHE A 664 39.32 -12.13 -35.72
C PHE A 664 39.46 -12.36 -37.23
N GLU A 665 40.65 -12.10 -37.80
CA GLU A 665 40.92 -12.32 -39.24
C GLU A 665 40.93 -13.82 -39.63
N LYS A 666 41.10 -14.71 -38.65
CA LYS A 666 41.12 -16.17 -38.80
C LYS A 666 39.83 -16.82 -38.28
N SER A 667 38.89 -16.03 -37.76
CA SER A 667 37.61 -16.56 -37.31
C SER A 667 36.74 -16.92 -38.51
N GLU A 668 36.46 -18.20 -38.69
CA GLU A 668 35.43 -18.67 -39.61
C GLU A 668 34.01 -18.47 -39.04
N THR A 669 33.92 -18.08 -37.76
CA THR A 669 32.67 -18.03 -37.00
C THR A 669 32.09 -16.63 -36.85
N VAL A 670 32.93 -15.62 -36.66
CA VAL A 670 32.50 -14.24 -36.38
C VAL A 670 33.19 -13.28 -37.31
N ARG A 671 32.42 -12.50 -38.07
CA ARG A 671 32.89 -11.37 -38.86
C ARG A 671 32.35 -10.07 -38.29
N VAL A 672 33.23 -9.12 -38.03
CA VAL A 672 32.87 -7.79 -37.51
C VAL A 672 33.13 -6.74 -38.59
N GLU A 673 32.07 -6.06 -39.04
CA GLU A 673 32.13 -4.96 -40.00
C GLU A 673 31.51 -3.70 -39.38
N GLY A 674 32.36 -2.81 -38.85
CA GLY A 674 31.90 -1.62 -38.13
C GLY A 674 31.14 -1.97 -36.85
N HIS A 675 29.81 -1.74 -36.85
CA HIS A 675 28.91 -2.09 -35.74
C HIS A 675 28.06 -3.34 -36.03
N LYS A 676 28.24 -3.98 -37.19
CA LYS A 676 27.53 -5.19 -37.57
C LYS A 676 28.40 -6.41 -37.25
N ILE A 677 27.85 -7.33 -36.47
CA ILE A 677 28.46 -8.63 -36.20
C ILE A 677 27.68 -9.66 -36.99
N SER A 678 28.36 -10.41 -37.85
CA SER A 678 27.77 -11.50 -38.64
C SER A 678 28.38 -12.81 -38.19
N PHE A 679 27.51 -13.79 -37.89
CA PHE A 679 27.93 -15.12 -37.50
C PHE A 679 27.83 -16.06 -38.70
N THR A 680 28.89 -16.81 -38.96
CA THR A 680 28.94 -17.91 -39.93
C THR A 680 29.32 -19.18 -39.16
N ASN A 681 28.92 -20.39 -39.56
CA ASN A 681 29.30 -21.63 -38.85
C ASN A 681 29.18 -21.58 -37.31
N PHE A 682 28.05 -21.08 -36.80
CA PHE A 682 27.78 -20.95 -35.36
C PHE A 682 26.71 -21.97 -34.93
N PRO A 683 27.09 -23.23 -34.64
CA PRO A 683 26.13 -24.28 -34.33
C PRO A 683 25.47 -24.05 -32.98
N SER A 684 24.30 -24.68 -32.78
CA SER A 684 23.63 -24.73 -31.48
C SER A 684 24.59 -25.22 -30.39
N GLY A 685 24.57 -24.57 -29.23
CA GLY A 685 25.49 -24.84 -28.12
C GLY A 685 26.75 -23.97 -28.08
N SER A 686 26.90 -23.06 -29.04
CA SER A 686 28.02 -22.13 -29.06
C SER A 686 27.69 -20.84 -28.31
N VAL A 687 28.71 -20.22 -27.69
CA VAL A 687 28.61 -18.90 -27.04
C VAL A 687 29.71 -17.99 -27.58
N VAL A 688 29.39 -16.72 -27.83
CA VAL A 688 30.38 -15.67 -28.10
C VAL A 688 30.15 -14.53 -27.13
N ALA A 689 31.21 -14.12 -26.42
CA ALA A 689 31.18 -12.97 -25.53
C ALA A 689 31.93 -11.78 -26.17
N PHE A 690 31.28 -10.62 -26.20
CA PHE A 690 31.90 -9.38 -26.68
C PHE A 690 32.08 -8.41 -25.52
N LYS A 691 33.29 -7.86 -25.35
CA LYS A 691 33.49 -6.69 -24.50
C LYS A 691 33.01 -5.45 -25.25
N ILE A 692 31.81 -4.99 -24.93
CA ILE A 692 31.23 -3.77 -25.49
C ILE A 692 31.62 -2.54 -24.67
N LYS A 693 31.86 -1.42 -25.33
CA LYS A 693 32.04 -0.11 -24.68
C LYS A 693 31.23 0.93 -25.45
N PRO A 694 30.50 1.83 -24.79
CA PRO A 694 29.91 3.00 -25.44
C PRO A 694 30.98 3.81 -26.20
N LYS A 695 30.59 4.53 -27.26
CA LYS A 695 31.51 5.40 -28.00
C LYS A 695 32.17 6.39 -27.04
N LYS A 696 33.48 6.65 -27.24
CA LYS A 696 34.26 7.57 -26.38
C LYS A 696 33.58 8.92 -26.21
N SER A 697 33.02 9.49 -27.28
CA SER A 697 32.25 10.73 -27.25
C SER A 697 31.05 10.68 -26.30
N THR A 698 30.34 9.55 -26.24
CA THR A 698 29.21 9.35 -25.32
C THR A 698 29.69 9.28 -23.87
N THR A 699 30.73 8.48 -23.61
CA THR A 699 31.29 8.35 -22.25
C THR A 699 31.84 9.69 -21.74
N GLU A 700 32.51 10.46 -22.60
CA GLU A 700 33.01 11.80 -22.26
C GLU A 700 31.89 12.80 -22.01
N ALA A 701 30.81 12.76 -22.81
CA ALA A 701 29.65 13.63 -22.61
C ALA A 701 28.94 13.32 -21.29
N CYS A 702 28.68 12.04 -21.00
CA CYS A 702 28.12 11.61 -19.72
C CYS A 702 29.04 12.02 -18.55
N GLY A 703 30.35 11.78 -18.67
CA GLY A 703 31.32 12.16 -17.66
C GLY A 703 31.34 13.67 -17.38
N LYS A 704 31.27 14.51 -18.42
CA LYS A 704 31.17 15.97 -18.26
C LYS A 704 29.90 16.39 -17.53
N ILE A 705 28.75 15.77 -17.83
CA ILE A 705 27.49 16.06 -17.13
C ILE A 705 27.62 15.70 -15.64
N GLU A 706 28.18 14.53 -15.34
CA GLU A 706 28.39 14.10 -13.95
C GLU A 706 29.40 14.99 -13.20
N GLU A 707 30.46 15.42 -13.89
CA GLU A 707 31.45 16.36 -13.35
C GLU A 707 30.79 17.72 -13.04
N ILE A 708 29.95 18.25 -13.93
CA ILE A 708 29.24 19.51 -13.71
C ILE A 708 28.27 19.39 -12.52
N ILE A 709 27.49 18.31 -12.44
CA ILE A 709 26.49 18.10 -11.37
C ILE A 709 27.16 17.86 -10.00
N SER A 710 28.38 17.29 -9.98
CA SER A 710 29.12 16.97 -8.75
C SER A 710 29.99 18.11 -8.22
N LYS A 711 30.26 19.15 -9.03
CA LYS A 711 31.01 20.33 -8.60
C LYS A 711 30.15 21.16 -7.64
N ASN A 712 30.61 21.26 -6.39
CA ASN A 712 30.02 22.15 -5.39
C ASN A 712 29.96 23.60 -5.89
N GLU A 713 30.98 24.06 -6.63
CA GLU A 713 31.03 25.40 -7.22
C GLU A 713 29.83 25.71 -8.12
N VAL A 714 29.39 24.76 -8.95
CA VAL A 714 28.22 24.92 -9.84
C VAL A 714 26.93 24.92 -9.02
N ARG A 715 26.83 24.06 -8.00
CA ARG A 715 25.68 24.06 -7.09
C ARG A 715 25.59 25.37 -6.30
N ASP A 716 26.73 25.90 -5.86
CA ASP A 716 26.82 27.16 -5.12
C ASP A 716 26.53 28.36 -6.02
N GLU A 717 27.00 28.35 -7.27
CA GLU A 717 26.68 29.37 -8.28
C GLU A 717 25.20 29.34 -8.66
N LEU A 718 24.63 28.16 -8.89
CA LEU A 718 23.20 27.99 -9.14
C LEU A 718 22.39 28.48 -7.94
N ARG A 719 22.79 28.11 -6.72
CA ARG A 719 22.15 28.57 -5.49
C ARG A 719 22.18 30.09 -5.38
N LYS A 720 23.34 30.72 -5.56
CA LYS A 720 23.47 32.19 -5.55
C LYS A 720 22.61 32.86 -6.63
N THR A 721 22.55 32.24 -7.82
CA THR A 721 21.71 32.73 -8.92
C THR A 721 20.24 32.65 -8.54
N LEU A 722 19.76 31.51 -8.03
CA LEU A 722 18.38 31.33 -7.58
C LEU A 722 18.03 32.26 -6.41
N GLU A 723 18.94 32.47 -5.46
CA GLU A 723 18.78 33.41 -4.34
C GLU A 723 18.68 34.88 -4.81
N SER A 724 19.15 35.20 -6.01
CA SER A 724 19.06 36.56 -6.58
C SER A 724 17.77 36.84 -7.35
N LEU A 725 16.93 35.83 -7.61
CA LEU A 725 15.72 35.96 -8.41
C LEU A 725 14.51 36.40 -7.56
N SER A 726 13.65 37.25 -8.12
CA SER A 726 12.33 37.55 -7.56
C SER A 726 11.37 36.37 -7.76
N LEU A 727 10.33 36.25 -6.92
CA LEU A 727 9.28 35.25 -7.10
C LEU A 727 8.58 35.38 -8.47
N GLN A 728 8.50 36.59 -9.00
CA GLN A 728 7.97 36.84 -10.35
C GLN A 728 8.88 36.23 -11.42
N LYS A 729 10.20 36.42 -11.34
CA LYS A 729 11.18 35.78 -12.25
C LYS A 729 11.17 34.25 -12.17
N LEU A 730 10.92 33.71 -10.97
CA LEU A 730 10.76 32.26 -10.81
C LEU A 730 9.49 31.73 -11.49
N ASN A 731 8.40 32.50 -11.56
CA ASN A 731 7.21 32.11 -12.34
C ASN A 731 7.57 31.92 -13.82
N PHE A 732 8.32 32.86 -14.42
CA PHE A 732 8.79 32.73 -15.80
C PHE A 732 9.62 31.46 -16.01
N ILE A 733 10.49 31.12 -15.06
CA ILE A 733 11.39 29.95 -15.19
C ILE A 733 10.65 28.62 -15.02
N LEU A 734 9.62 28.57 -14.16
CA LEU A 734 9.05 27.32 -13.65
C LEU A 734 7.60 27.01 -14.08
N PHE A 735 6.73 28.01 -14.29
CA PHE A 735 5.27 27.81 -14.18
C PHE A 735 4.42 28.43 -15.31
N ARG A 736 5.00 28.92 -16.39
CA ARG A 736 4.23 29.55 -17.47
C ARG A 736 3.34 28.55 -18.19
N CYS A 737 2.02 28.75 -18.22
CA CYS A 737 1.16 27.86 -19.01
C CYS A 737 1.16 28.26 -20.50
N GLU A 738 0.73 27.35 -21.38
CA GLU A 738 0.76 27.57 -22.84
C GLU A 738 0.13 28.91 -23.25
N LYS A 739 -1.06 29.23 -22.74
CA LYS A 739 -1.76 30.48 -23.06
C LYS A 739 -1.00 31.73 -22.63
N GLU A 740 -0.32 31.67 -21.49
CA GLU A 740 0.50 32.81 -21.04
C GLU A 740 1.65 33.05 -22.01
N ASP A 741 2.33 32.00 -22.46
CA ASP A 741 3.44 32.13 -23.42
C ASP A 741 2.97 32.47 -24.84
N GLU A 742 1.85 31.91 -25.30
CA GLU A 742 1.27 32.31 -26.59
C GLU A 742 0.90 33.81 -26.59
N SER A 743 0.32 34.30 -25.49
CA SER A 743 -0.06 35.71 -25.35
C SER A 743 1.15 36.65 -25.29
N GLU A 744 2.29 36.23 -24.73
CA GLU A 744 3.45 37.11 -24.50
C GLU A 744 4.54 36.97 -25.56
N PHE A 745 4.81 35.75 -26.03
CA PHE A 745 5.89 35.41 -26.96
C PHE A 745 5.40 34.92 -28.32
N GLY A 746 4.11 34.57 -28.45
CA GLY A 746 3.57 33.98 -29.69
C GLY A 746 4.01 32.52 -29.92
N GLU A 747 4.59 31.89 -28.90
CA GLU A 747 5.05 30.50 -28.91
C GLU A 747 4.34 29.72 -27.81
N GLY A 748 3.85 28.51 -28.13
CA GLY A 748 3.17 27.63 -27.17
C GLY A 748 4.12 26.66 -26.48
N SER A 749 3.57 25.72 -25.71
CA SER A 749 4.38 24.74 -25.00
C SER A 749 4.86 23.62 -25.93
N TYR A 750 6.02 23.05 -25.62
CA TYR A 750 6.58 21.94 -26.40
C TYR A 750 5.67 20.71 -26.34
N GLU A 751 5.29 20.19 -27.51
CA GLU A 751 4.52 18.95 -27.63
C GLU A 751 5.46 17.74 -27.74
N LEU A 752 5.42 16.85 -26.74
CA LEU A 752 6.10 15.57 -26.81
C LEU A 752 5.34 14.63 -27.76
N PRO A 753 5.98 14.11 -28.82
CA PRO A 753 5.32 13.18 -29.74
C PRO A 753 4.73 11.98 -29.01
N ASN A 754 3.45 11.68 -29.26
CA ASN A 754 2.67 10.59 -28.66
C ASN A 754 2.40 10.70 -27.15
N VAL A 755 2.72 11.83 -26.50
CA VAL A 755 2.40 12.08 -25.08
C VAL A 755 1.47 13.28 -24.93
N GLY A 756 1.75 14.37 -25.65
CA GLY A 756 1.02 15.63 -25.57
C GLY A 756 1.89 16.77 -25.06
N LYS A 757 1.25 17.91 -24.79
CA LYS A 757 1.91 19.14 -24.34
C LYS A 757 2.21 19.13 -22.86
N PHE A 758 3.31 19.77 -22.46
CA PHE A 758 3.55 20.06 -21.05
C PHE A 758 2.58 21.14 -20.56
N VAL A 759 2.11 21.01 -19.31
CA VAL A 759 1.20 21.98 -18.68
C VAL A 759 1.88 23.33 -18.41
N TYR A 760 3.19 23.28 -18.15
CA TYR A 760 4.05 24.44 -18.06
C TYR A 760 5.10 24.40 -19.17
N SER A 761 5.30 25.52 -19.84
CA SER A 761 6.44 25.75 -20.71
C SER A 761 7.72 25.78 -19.87
N ARG A 762 8.75 25.06 -20.32
CA ARG A 762 10.08 25.13 -19.69
C ARG A 762 10.74 26.47 -20.00
N LEU A 763 11.75 26.83 -19.19
CA LEU A 763 12.72 27.93 -19.38
C LEU A 763 12.44 28.76 -20.64
N PRO A 764 11.77 29.91 -20.51
CA PRO A 764 11.42 30.73 -21.66
C PRO A 764 12.70 31.15 -22.38
N PRO A 765 12.66 31.33 -23.71
CA PRO A 765 13.74 32.01 -24.41
C PRO A 765 14.00 33.35 -23.70
N ILE A 766 15.29 33.62 -23.39
CA ILE A 766 15.70 34.83 -22.68
C ILE A 766 15.08 36.05 -23.40
N PRO A 767 14.18 36.81 -22.74
CA PRO A 767 13.46 37.87 -23.40
C PRO A 767 14.43 38.96 -23.88
N ASN A 768 14.14 39.50 -25.07
CA ASN A 768 14.84 40.67 -25.61
C ASN A 768 14.52 41.89 -24.70
N PRO A 769 15.51 42.62 -24.15
CA PRO A 769 15.30 43.68 -23.14
C PRO A 769 14.47 44.90 -23.56
N SER A 770 13.80 44.87 -24.72
CA SER A 770 13.27 46.05 -25.41
C SER A 770 11.74 46.12 -25.56
N LEU A 771 10.96 45.35 -24.78
CA LEU A 771 9.50 45.42 -24.77
C LEU A 771 9.02 46.04 -23.44
N GLY A 772 8.56 47.30 -23.49
CA GLY A 772 8.24 48.18 -22.34
C GLY A 772 6.91 47.88 -21.63
N PRO A 773 6.22 48.83 -20.95
CA PRO A 773 6.58 50.20 -20.52
C PRO A 773 7.04 50.25 -19.03
N ASN A 774 7.66 51.38 -18.65
CA ASN A 774 8.30 51.67 -17.35
C ASN A 774 7.35 51.65 -16.12
N ASP A 775 6.95 50.47 -15.66
CA ASP A 775 7.02 50.06 -14.25
C ASP A 775 7.99 48.87 -14.26
N ASP A 776 9.07 48.85 -13.49
CA ASP A 776 10.15 47.89 -13.77
C ASP A 776 9.71 46.40 -13.70
N GLU A 777 8.62 46.06 -12.97
CA GLU A 777 7.94 44.74 -12.94
C GLU A 777 6.43 44.85 -12.55
N PRO A 778 5.48 45.16 -13.47
CA PRO A 778 4.04 45.26 -13.14
C PRO A 778 3.45 43.89 -12.82
N ASN A 779 2.57 43.82 -11.81
CA ASN A 779 2.07 42.56 -11.28
C ASN A 779 0.54 42.41 -11.40
N SER A 780 0.08 41.17 -11.55
CA SER A 780 -1.34 40.82 -11.56
C SER A 780 -1.54 39.42 -11.01
N LEU A 781 -2.72 39.13 -10.48
CA LEU A 781 -3.08 37.80 -9.97
C LEU A 781 -4.10 37.13 -10.90
N SER A 782 -3.69 36.01 -11.48
CA SER A 782 -4.56 35.12 -12.27
C SER A 782 -5.57 34.44 -11.35
N ALA A 783 -6.84 34.31 -11.77
CA ALA A 783 -7.82 33.50 -11.02
C ALA A 783 -7.44 32.01 -11.03
N GLY A 784 -6.94 31.52 -12.17
CA GLY A 784 -6.24 30.24 -12.25
C GLY A 784 -5.86 29.80 -13.65
N LEU A 785 -5.11 28.70 -13.72
CA LEU A 785 -4.43 28.23 -14.92
C LEU A 785 -5.02 26.91 -15.43
N PRO A 786 -5.22 26.72 -16.74
CA PRO A 786 -4.93 27.69 -17.82
C PRO A 786 -6.10 28.61 -18.19
N HIS A 787 -7.30 28.36 -17.67
CA HIS A 787 -8.56 28.93 -18.19
C HIS A 787 -8.64 30.46 -18.03
N PHE A 788 -8.08 31.00 -16.94
CA PHE A 788 -8.21 32.39 -16.52
C PHE A 788 -6.84 33.07 -16.43
N SER A 789 -6.00 32.86 -17.45
CA SER A 789 -4.59 33.24 -17.44
C SER A 789 -4.26 34.43 -18.37
N GLU A 790 -5.10 34.76 -19.34
CA GLU A 790 -4.78 35.74 -20.39
C GLU A 790 -5.91 36.73 -20.69
N GLY A 791 -5.56 37.85 -21.32
CA GLY A 791 -6.49 38.87 -21.79
C GLY A 791 -7.42 39.40 -20.69
N ILE A 792 -8.67 39.65 -21.07
CA ILE A 792 -9.67 40.18 -20.13
C ILE A 792 -10.05 39.16 -19.03
N TRP A 793 -9.81 37.87 -19.25
CA TRP A 793 -10.22 36.77 -18.36
C TRP A 793 -9.25 36.50 -17.21
N ARG A 794 -8.11 37.19 -17.18
CA ARG A 794 -7.06 36.95 -16.16
C ARG A 794 -7.47 37.38 -14.76
N ASN A 795 -8.05 38.57 -14.65
CA ASN A 795 -8.22 39.25 -13.37
C ASN A 795 -9.70 39.40 -13.00
N TRP A 796 -10.09 38.63 -11.99
CA TRP A 796 -11.42 38.68 -11.40
C TRP A 796 -11.34 39.28 -10.00
N GLY A 797 -12.10 40.35 -9.73
CA GLY A 797 -12.04 41.07 -8.45
C GLY A 797 -12.39 40.18 -7.26
N ARG A 798 -13.42 39.35 -7.42
CA ARG A 798 -13.82 38.34 -6.43
C ARG A 798 -12.67 37.40 -6.09
N ASP A 799 -12.18 36.64 -7.08
CA ASP A 799 -11.12 35.66 -6.91
C ASP A 799 -9.86 36.30 -6.33
N THR A 800 -9.52 37.50 -6.80
CA THR A 800 -8.36 38.26 -6.33
C THR A 800 -8.45 38.54 -4.84
N PHE A 801 -9.58 39.09 -4.37
CA PHE A 801 -9.69 39.50 -2.97
C PHE A 801 -10.03 38.36 -2.01
N ILE A 802 -10.59 37.25 -2.51
CA ILE A 802 -10.62 35.99 -1.75
C ILE A 802 -9.20 35.41 -1.62
N SER A 803 -8.38 35.52 -2.67
CA SER A 803 -7.04 34.91 -2.70
C SER A 803 -5.96 35.74 -1.99
N LEU A 804 -6.12 37.06 -1.96
CA LEU A 804 -5.11 38.01 -1.49
C LEU A 804 -4.61 37.72 -0.06
N PRO A 805 -5.48 37.43 0.93
CA PRO A 805 -5.01 37.11 2.29
C PRO A 805 -4.10 35.88 2.34
N GLY A 806 -4.46 34.81 1.63
CA GLY A 806 -3.71 33.55 1.66
C GLY A 806 -2.46 33.55 0.80
N ILE A 807 -2.56 33.95 -0.48
CA ILE A 807 -1.43 33.84 -1.43
C ILE A 807 -0.45 35.00 -1.32
N LEU A 808 -0.89 36.20 -0.89
CA LEU A 808 -0.03 37.38 -0.86
C LEU A 808 0.35 37.81 0.57
N ILE A 809 -0.64 37.96 1.46
CA ILE A 809 -0.35 38.43 2.82
C ILE A 809 0.37 37.33 3.63
N SER A 810 -0.19 36.13 3.72
CA SER A 810 0.41 35.04 4.53
C SER A 810 1.79 34.59 4.02
N THR A 811 2.10 34.82 2.75
CA THR A 811 3.40 34.45 2.14
C THR A 811 4.43 35.59 2.18
N GLY A 812 4.07 36.76 2.71
CA GLY A 812 4.97 37.92 2.82
C GLY A 812 5.10 38.77 1.55
N ARG A 813 4.26 38.56 0.54
CA ARG A 813 4.23 39.36 -0.72
C ARG A 813 3.46 40.67 -0.55
N PHE A 814 3.88 41.48 0.42
CA PHE A 814 3.15 42.68 0.84
C PHE A 814 3.09 43.76 -0.24
N GLU A 815 4.20 44.02 -0.95
CA GLU A 815 4.22 45.01 -2.01
C GLU A 815 3.28 44.60 -3.16
N ASP A 816 3.22 43.30 -3.46
CA ASP A 816 2.31 42.81 -4.49
C ASP A 816 0.84 43.00 -4.09
N ALA A 817 0.50 42.68 -2.84
CA ALA A 817 -0.84 42.89 -2.30
C ALA A 817 -1.24 44.38 -2.31
N LYS A 818 -0.32 45.28 -1.94
CA LYS A 818 -0.53 46.73 -1.97
C LYS A 818 -0.88 47.21 -3.37
N ASN A 819 -0.07 46.85 -4.37
CA ASN A 819 -0.26 47.30 -5.75
C ASN A 819 -1.59 46.81 -6.33
N ILE A 820 -1.95 45.54 -6.06
CA ILE A 820 -3.23 44.96 -6.49
C ILE A 820 -4.42 45.67 -5.83
N ILE A 821 -4.35 45.94 -4.53
CA ILE A 821 -5.40 46.69 -3.80
C ILE A 821 -5.62 48.05 -4.47
N LEU A 822 -4.55 48.84 -4.62
CA LEU A 822 -4.62 50.21 -5.17
C LEU A 822 -5.08 50.21 -6.64
N GLY A 823 -4.64 49.24 -7.44
CA GLY A 823 -5.06 49.08 -8.83
C GLY A 823 -6.56 48.85 -8.99
N TYR A 824 -7.14 47.95 -8.19
CA TYR A 824 -8.59 47.73 -8.18
C TYR A 824 -9.37 48.90 -7.56
N SER A 825 -8.81 49.59 -6.56
CA SER A 825 -9.41 50.82 -6.02
C SER A 825 -9.56 51.90 -7.09
N GLY A 826 -8.60 51.99 -8.01
CA GLY A 826 -8.68 52.87 -9.17
C GLY A 826 -9.89 52.58 -10.07
N ALA A 827 -10.34 51.33 -10.11
CA ALA A 827 -11.48 50.87 -10.90
C ALA A 827 -12.82 50.89 -10.14
N LEU A 828 -12.92 51.37 -8.90
CA LEU A 828 -14.22 51.47 -8.19
C LEU A 828 -15.20 52.38 -8.97
N ARG A 829 -16.42 51.89 -9.22
CA ARG A 829 -17.51 52.66 -9.85
C ARG A 829 -18.88 52.16 -9.38
N HIS A 830 -19.89 53.02 -9.32
CA HIS A 830 -21.22 52.70 -8.79
C HIS A 830 -21.19 52.22 -7.33
N GLY A 831 -20.11 52.50 -6.61
CA GLY A 831 -19.84 51.95 -5.29
C GLY A 831 -19.40 50.48 -5.31
N LEU A 832 -19.09 49.91 -6.46
CA LEU A 832 -18.71 48.50 -6.65
C LEU A 832 -17.27 48.38 -7.19
N ILE A 833 -16.60 47.29 -6.80
CA ILE A 833 -15.38 46.81 -7.44
C ILE A 833 -15.80 45.88 -8.59
N PRO A 834 -15.19 46.00 -9.78
CA PRO A 834 -15.61 45.19 -10.92
C PRO A 834 -15.35 43.70 -10.70
N ASN A 835 -16.22 42.85 -11.24
CA ASN A 835 -15.98 41.41 -11.27
C ASN A 835 -14.86 41.12 -12.26
N LEU A 836 -15.05 41.51 -13.52
CA LEU A 836 -14.04 41.41 -14.57
C LEU A 836 -13.29 42.74 -14.65
N LEU A 837 -11.98 42.76 -14.41
CA LEU A 837 -11.21 44.00 -14.42
C LEU A 837 -10.96 44.54 -15.83
N GLY A 838 -10.63 43.68 -16.80
CA GLY A 838 -10.40 44.08 -18.19
C GLY A 838 -9.45 45.28 -18.36
N GLU A 839 -8.29 45.25 -17.68
CA GLU A 839 -7.30 46.35 -17.59
C GLU A 839 -7.84 47.69 -17.04
N GLY A 840 -9.01 47.67 -16.41
CA GLY A 840 -9.74 48.88 -16.03
C GLY A 840 -10.48 49.55 -17.20
N LYS A 841 -10.25 49.15 -18.46
CA LYS A 841 -10.88 49.74 -19.66
C LYS A 841 -12.27 49.19 -19.92
N CYS A 842 -12.40 47.87 -19.84
CA CYS A 842 -13.61 47.12 -20.17
C CYS A 842 -14.22 46.46 -18.93
N SER A 843 -14.06 47.10 -17.77
CA SER A 843 -14.51 46.55 -16.48
C SER A 843 -16.01 46.27 -16.45
N ARG A 844 -16.40 45.11 -15.92
CA ARG A 844 -17.81 44.72 -15.75
C ARG A 844 -18.21 44.73 -14.27
N TYR A 845 -19.32 45.40 -13.94
CA TYR A 845 -19.81 45.61 -12.57
C TYR A 845 -21.11 44.84 -12.33
N ASN A 846 -21.09 43.53 -12.58
CA ASN A 846 -22.24 42.63 -12.42
C ASN A 846 -22.26 41.88 -11.08
N CYS A 847 -21.25 42.09 -10.23
CA CYS A 847 -21.11 41.45 -8.92
C CYS A 847 -21.38 42.44 -7.78
N ARG A 848 -21.95 41.94 -6.68
CA ARG A 848 -22.17 42.69 -5.43
C ARG A 848 -21.17 42.33 -4.35
N ASP A 849 -20.48 41.20 -4.47
CA ASP A 849 -19.61 40.62 -3.46
C ASP A 849 -18.16 41.10 -3.53
N SER A 850 -17.61 41.34 -4.73
CA SER A 850 -16.21 41.77 -4.92
C SER A 850 -15.82 42.99 -4.07
N VAL A 851 -16.71 43.97 -3.89
CA VAL A 851 -16.44 45.16 -3.08
C VAL A 851 -16.25 44.83 -1.60
N TRP A 852 -16.99 43.86 -1.07
CA TRP A 852 -16.92 43.46 0.33
C TRP A 852 -15.69 42.59 0.59
N PHE A 853 -15.33 41.71 -0.36
CA PHE A 853 -14.05 41.02 -0.32
C PHE A 853 -12.87 41.99 -0.43
N TRP A 854 -12.96 43.02 -1.28
CA TRP A 854 -11.94 44.07 -1.38
C TRP A 854 -11.76 44.83 -0.07
N LEU A 855 -12.85 45.28 0.56
CA LEU A 855 -12.80 45.95 1.87
C LEU A 855 -12.20 45.03 2.94
N SER A 856 -12.61 43.76 2.97
CA SER A 856 -12.03 42.75 3.87
C SER A 856 -10.54 42.52 3.60
N GLY A 857 -10.13 42.49 2.34
CA GLY A 857 -8.73 42.37 1.91
C GLY A 857 -7.87 43.55 2.39
N ILE A 858 -8.37 44.78 2.28
CA ILE A 858 -7.71 45.97 2.83
C ILE A 858 -7.57 45.88 4.34
N ILE A 859 -8.63 45.51 5.05
CA ILE A 859 -8.60 45.37 6.51
C ILE A 859 -7.59 44.29 6.91
N ASN A 860 -7.58 43.15 6.23
CA ASN A 860 -6.57 42.10 6.44
C ASN A 860 -5.16 42.63 6.20
N PHE A 861 -4.96 43.47 5.18
CA PHE A 861 -3.66 44.12 4.92
C PHE A 861 -3.25 45.01 6.08
N VAL A 862 -4.14 45.91 6.52
CA VAL A 862 -3.88 46.84 7.64
C VAL A 862 -3.55 46.08 8.94
N GLU A 863 -4.30 45.02 9.25
CA GLU A 863 -4.14 44.28 10.51
C GLU A 863 -2.93 43.34 10.53
N LYS A 864 -2.55 42.76 9.38
CA LYS A 864 -1.54 41.69 9.32
C LYS A 864 -0.18 42.14 8.77
N VAL A 865 -0.13 43.19 7.96
CA VAL A 865 1.10 43.69 7.36
C VAL A 865 1.79 44.66 8.32
N PRO A 866 3.11 44.55 8.55
CA PRO A 866 3.86 45.53 9.34
C PRO A 866 3.71 46.94 8.76
N GLN A 867 3.25 47.90 9.58
CA GLN A 867 2.91 49.27 9.15
C GLN A 867 1.84 49.33 8.05
N GLY A 868 0.96 48.32 8.01
CA GLY A 868 -0.09 48.18 7.01
C GLY A 868 -1.07 49.34 7.00
N GLU A 869 -1.27 50.04 8.13
CA GLU A 869 -2.16 51.20 8.26
C GLU A 869 -1.82 52.35 7.30
N LYS A 870 -0.55 52.44 6.85
CA LYS A 870 -0.11 53.46 5.88
C LYS A 870 -0.83 53.36 4.56
N ILE A 871 -1.30 52.17 4.16
CA ILE A 871 -2.02 51.98 2.90
C ILE A 871 -3.29 52.84 2.81
N LEU A 872 -3.92 53.16 3.95
CA LEU A 872 -5.14 53.96 4.00
C LEU A 872 -4.91 55.39 3.47
N GLU A 873 -3.70 55.92 3.63
CA GLU A 873 -3.33 57.26 3.15
C GLU A 873 -2.67 57.25 1.76
N GLU A 874 -2.39 56.06 1.20
CA GLU A 874 -1.80 55.93 -0.13
C GLU A 874 -2.74 56.47 -1.20
N LYS A 875 -2.14 57.06 -2.23
CA LYS A 875 -2.88 57.66 -3.34
C LYS A 875 -3.40 56.58 -4.27
N VAL A 876 -4.70 56.62 -4.52
CA VAL A 876 -5.37 55.82 -5.54
C VAL A 876 -5.55 56.69 -6.79
N ARG A 877 -5.09 56.17 -7.93
CA ARG A 877 -5.39 56.75 -9.25
C ARG A 877 -6.79 56.30 -9.68
N ARG A 878 -7.81 57.14 -9.45
CA ARG A 878 -9.21 56.86 -9.83
C ARG A 878 -9.34 56.96 -11.34
N LEU A 879 -9.52 55.82 -12.00
CA LEU A 879 -9.78 55.71 -13.44
C LEU A 879 -11.16 56.26 -13.80
N TYR A 880 -12.08 56.25 -12.83
CA TYR A 880 -13.45 56.73 -12.95
C TYR A 880 -13.81 57.56 -11.71
N PRO A 881 -13.55 58.89 -11.73
CA PRO A 881 -13.87 59.76 -10.60
C PRO A 881 -15.37 59.79 -10.27
N ASP A 882 -16.21 59.78 -11.30
CA ASP A 882 -17.68 59.72 -11.20
C ASP A 882 -18.23 58.57 -12.04
N ASP A 883 -19.46 58.14 -11.75
CA ASP A 883 -20.11 56.97 -12.38
C ASP A 883 -20.26 57.07 -13.91
N ASP A 884 -20.41 58.28 -14.44
CA ASP A 884 -20.54 58.55 -15.89
C ASP A 884 -19.19 58.78 -16.61
N SER A 885 -18.09 58.81 -15.86
CA SER A 885 -16.75 59.12 -16.40
C SER A 885 -16.34 58.17 -17.53
N GLU A 886 -15.64 58.72 -18.52
CA GLU A 886 -14.91 57.95 -19.52
C GLU A 886 -13.54 57.52 -18.95
N TYR A 887 -12.95 56.47 -19.53
CA TYR A 887 -11.64 55.95 -19.13
C TYR A 887 -10.54 57.00 -19.33
N CYS A 888 -9.55 57.04 -18.42
CA CYS A 888 -8.44 58.01 -18.38
C CYS A 888 -8.79 59.46 -17.99
N ASN A 889 -9.95 59.72 -17.39
CA ASN A 889 -10.22 61.02 -16.76
C ASN A 889 -9.77 61.00 -15.28
N ASP A 890 -8.46 60.85 -15.05
CA ASP A 890 -7.99 60.40 -13.74
C ASP A 890 -7.99 61.49 -12.65
N LYS A 891 -8.32 61.08 -11.42
CA LYS A 891 -8.16 61.88 -10.20
C LYS A 891 -7.36 61.10 -9.16
N GLU A 892 -6.51 61.77 -8.40
CA GLU A 892 -5.90 61.18 -7.21
C GLU A 892 -6.75 61.46 -5.97
N GLU A 893 -6.98 60.43 -5.17
CA GLU A 893 -7.57 60.55 -3.83
C GLU A 893 -6.98 59.48 -2.91
N LYS A 894 -7.17 59.62 -1.60
CA LYS A 894 -6.61 58.65 -0.65
C LYS A 894 -7.48 57.38 -0.61
N LEU A 895 -6.86 56.23 -0.35
CA LEU A 895 -7.58 54.94 -0.31
C LEU A 895 -8.78 54.96 0.64
N TYR A 896 -8.66 55.56 1.83
CA TYR A 896 -9.78 55.65 2.77
C TYR A 896 -10.99 56.42 2.21
N GLU A 897 -10.78 57.37 1.29
CA GLU A 897 -11.85 58.15 0.65
C GLU A 897 -12.63 57.26 -0.31
N THR A 898 -11.92 56.49 -1.14
CA THR A 898 -12.50 55.50 -2.05
C THR A 898 -13.24 54.38 -1.29
N MET A 899 -12.70 53.93 -0.15
CA MET A 899 -13.39 52.97 0.73
C MET A 899 -14.71 53.54 1.25
N ASN A 900 -14.70 54.78 1.77
CA ASN A 900 -15.90 55.41 2.28
C ASN A 900 -16.93 55.65 1.18
N GLU A 901 -16.51 56.06 -0.03
CA GLU A 901 -17.39 56.23 -1.19
C GLU A 901 -18.18 54.93 -1.46
N ALA A 902 -17.49 53.79 -1.50
CA ALA A 902 -18.10 52.49 -1.76
C ALA A 902 -19.20 52.16 -0.75
N ILE A 903 -18.92 52.32 0.55
CA ILE A 903 -19.86 51.96 1.62
C ILE A 903 -21.03 52.97 1.69
N GLN A 904 -20.76 54.28 1.56
CA GLN A 904 -21.81 55.30 1.58
C GLN A 904 -22.77 55.16 0.39
N LYS A 905 -22.28 54.78 -0.80
CA LYS A 905 -23.15 54.47 -1.95
C LYS A 905 -24.09 53.31 -1.65
N HIS A 906 -23.60 52.24 -1.02
CA HIS A 906 -24.47 51.14 -0.56
C HIS A 906 -25.48 51.60 0.50
N PHE A 907 -25.10 52.51 1.40
CA PHE A 907 -26.03 53.03 2.41
C PHE A 907 -27.17 53.86 1.79
N LYS A 908 -26.84 54.73 0.83
CA LYS A 908 -27.84 55.52 0.08
C LYS A 908 -28.74 54.65 -0.80
N GLY A 909 -28.15 53.59 -1.38
CA GLY A 909 -28.78 52.65 -2.28
C GLY A 909 -28.27 52.81 -3.71
N ILE A 910 -27.75 51.73 -4.26
CA ILE A 910 -27.25 51.61 -5.63
C ILE A 910 -28.34 50.98 -6.49
N SER A 911 -28.64 51.62 -7.63
CA SER A 911 -29.52 51.09 -8.66
C SER A 911 -29.10 51.66 -10.01
N PHE A 912 -28.48 50.83 -10.84
CA PHE A 912 -28.04 51.24 -12.18
C PHE A 912 -28.23 50.10 -13.17
N ARG A 913 -28.22 50.46 -14.45
CA ARG A 913 -28.21 49.50 -15.55
C ARG A 913 -26.79 49.35 -16.06
N GLU A 914 -26.30 48.13 -16.25
CA GLU A 914 -24.94 47.87 -16.73
C GLU A 914 -24.65 48.66 -18.02
N ARG A 915 -23.48 49.30 -18.06
CA ARG A 915 -23.03 50.06 -19.24
C ARG A 915 -22.88 49.09 -20.41
N ASN A 916 -23.41 49.46 -21.58
CA ASN A 916 -23.47 48.60 -22.76
C ASN A 916 -24.35 47.33 -22.62
N ALA A 917 -25.34 47.35 -21.71
CA ALA A 917 -26.31 46.27 -21.51
C ALA A 917 -26.88 45.73 -22.83
N GLY A 918 -26.97 44.40 -22.91
CA GLY A 918 -27.44 43.66 -24.06
C GLY A 918 -26.48 42.55 -24.51
N PRO A 919 -26.77 41.90 -25.65
CA PRO A 919 -26.09 40.66 -26.06
C PRO A 919 -24.57 40.76 -26.24
N LYS A 920 -24.02 41.97 -26.37
CA LYS A 920 -22.57 42.18 -26.54
C LYS A 920 -21.76 41.93 -25.27
N ILE A 921 -22.34 42.19 -24.10
CA ILE A 921 -21.66 41.96 -22.81
C ILE A 921 -22.16 40.69 -22.12
N ASP A 922 -23.37 40.25 -22.45
CA ASP A 922 -23.95 38.98 -22.01
C ASP A 922 -25.06 38.52 -22.98
N GLU A 923 -24.80 37.47 -23.74
CA GLU A 923 -25.72 36.98 -24.79
C GLU A 923 -26.88 36.12 -24.25
N HIS A 924 -26.91 35.83 -22.95
CA HIS A 924 -27.90 34.95 -22.34
C HIS A 924 -28.80 35.67 -21.36
N MET A 925 -28.26 36.63 -20.61
CA MET A 925 -28.98 37.37 -19.59
C MET A 925 -30.22 38.08 -20.15
N LYS A 926 -31.31 38.03 -19.38
CA LYS A 926 -32.54 38.78 -19.69
C LYS A 926 -32.36 40.27 -19.44
N ASP A 927 -33.21 41.09 -20.04
CA ASP A 927 -33.12 42.56 -19.94
C ASP A 927 -33.10 43.06 -18.48
N ASP A 928 -33.98 42.52 -17.64
CA ASP A 928 -34.05 42.84 -16.20
C ASP A 928 -32.78 42.44 -15.43
N GLY A 929 -32.03 41.45 -15.92
CA GLY A 929 -30.79 40.98 -15.30
C GLY A 929 -29.67 42.02 -15.34
N PHE A 930 -29.67 42.91 -16.34
CA PHE A 930 -28.69 44.00 -16.46
C PHE A 930 -28.91 45.13 -15.45
N THR A 931 -30.01 45.10 -14.68
CA THR A 931 -30.24 46.06 -13.60
C THR A 931 -29.61 45.53 -12.32
N VAL A 932 -28.58 46.23 -11.85
CA VAL A 932 -27.83 45.88 -10.64
C VAL A 932 -28.31 46.78 -9.51
N THR A 933 -28.70 46.16 -8.41
CA THR A 933 -29.14 46.85 -7.19
C THR A 933 -28.33 46.36 -5.99
N ALA A 934 -27.95 47.27 -5.11
CA ALA A 934 -27.32 46.94 -3.84
C ALA A 934 -27.61 48.05 -2.83
N LYS A 935 -28.08 47.71 -1.63
CA LYS A 935 -28.44 48.68 -0.60
C LYS A 935 -28.19 48.12 0.80
N ILE A 936 -28.04 49.01 1.78
CA ILE A 936 -28.13 48.65 3.19
C ILE A 936 -29.57 48.89 3.63
N ASN A 937 -30.24 47.85 4.11
CA ASN A 937 -31.60 47.93 4.62
C ASN A 937 -31.62 48.69 5.94
N THR A 938 -32.39 49.78 6.01
CA THR A 938 -32.42 50.66 7.17
C THR A 938 -33.07 50.04 8.42
N GLU A 939 -33.86 48.97 8.26
CA GLU A 939 -34.51 48.26 9.36
C GLU A 939 -33.60 47.19 9.97
N THR A 940 -33.03 46.33 9.11
CA THR A 940 -32.22 45.19 9.55
C THR A 940 -30.73 45.53 9.66
N GLY A 941 -30.26 46.53 8.92
CA GLY A 941 -28.85 46.80 8.69
C GLY A 941 -28.23 45.91 7.61
N PHE A 942 -28.97 44.95 7.04
CA PHE A 942 -28.43 43.98 6.09
C PHE A 942 -28.04 44.60 4.76
N ILE A 943 -27.00 44.04 4.15
CA ILE A 943 -26.59 44.33 2.79
C ILE A 943 -27.45 43.46 1.86
N GLU A 944 -28.36 44.10 1.15
CA GLU A 944 -29.35 43.45 0.28
C GLU A 944 -29.18 43.92 -1.16
N GLY A 945 -29.50 43.07 -2.13
CA GLY A 945 -29.49 43.49 -3.53
C GLY A 945 -29.71 42.37 -4.52
N GLY A 946 -29.57 42.71 -5.79
CA GLY A 946 -29.81 41.78 -6.88
C GLY A 946 -31.29 41.61 -7.21
N ASN A 947 -31.57 40.68 -8.11
CA ASN A 947 -32.91 40.26 -8.49
C ASN A 947 -32.86 38.82 -9.02
N ARG A 948 -34.04 38.19 -9.20
CA ARG A 948 -34.16 36.80 -9.68
C ARG A 948 -33.51 36.49 -11.03
N TRP A 949 -33.14 37.51 -11.81
CA TRP A 949 -32.58 37.40 -13.17
C TRP A 949 -31.09 37.73 -13.24
N ASN A 950 -30.42 38.00 -12.11
CA ASN A 950 -29.00 38.29 -12.07
C ASN A 950 -28.20 37.37 -11.15
N CYS A 951 -26.87 37.45 -11.29
CA CYS A 951 -25.88 36.58 -10.67
C CYS A 951 -24.88 37.40 -9.84
N GLY A 952 -25.37 38.10 -8.81
CA GLY A 952 -24.56 39.08 -8.08
C GLY A 952 -23.55 38.53 -7.07
N THR A 953 -23.45 37.22 -6.91
CA THR A 953 -22.56 36.54 -5.93
C THR A 953 -21.71 35.50 -6.64
N TRP A 954 -20.69 34.95 -5.99
CA TRP A 954 -19.80 33.92 -6.55
C TRP A 954 -20.48 32.70 -7.17
N MET A 955 -21.68 32.35 -6.70
CA MET A 955 -22.51 31.34 -7.35
C MET A 955 -23.22 31.94 -8.59
N ASP A 956 -22.48 32.25 -9.66
CA ASP A 956 -22.88 33.16 -10.73
C ASP A 956 -23.27 32.52 -12.08
N LYS A 957 -23.54 31.21 -12.12
CA LYS A 957 -23.89 30.53 -13.37
C LYS A 957 -25.21 31.02 -13.99
N MET A 958 -25.11 31.75 -15.11
CA MET A 958 -26.23 32.09 -15.99
C MET A 958 -26.54 30.94 -16.95
N GLY A 959 -27.80 30.50 -17.00
CA GLY A 959 -28.22 29.44 -17.93
C GLY A 959 -28.18 29.89 -19.40
N SER A 960 -27.81 28.96 -20.29
CA SER A 960 -27.58 29.25 -21.71
C SER A 960 -28.23 28.26 -22.68
N SER A 961 -28.87 27.19 -22.19
CA SER A 961 -29.52 26.18 -23.03
C SER A 961 -30.95 26.59 -23.37
N GLU A 962 -31.18 26.89 -24.64
CA GLU A 962 -32.54 27.06 -25.19
C GLU A 962 -33.31 25.75 -25.15
N ARG A 963 -32.64 24.65 -25.51
CA ARG A 963 -33.23 23.30 -25.58
C ARG A 963 -33.80 22.85 -24.23
N ALA A 964 -33.08 23.09 -23.14
CA ALA A 964 -33.51 22.73 -21.80
C ALA A 964 -34.37 23.81 -21.13
N GLY A 965 -34.60 24.95 -21.79
CA GLY A 965 -35.39 26.06 -21.26
C GLY A 965 -34.76 26.76 -20.05
N ASN A 966 -33.43 26.76 -19.93
CA ASN A 966 -32.71 27.48 -18.87
C ASN A 966 -32.01 28.77 -19.34
N LYS A 967 -32.00 29.08 -20.64
CA LYS A 967 -31.37 30.31 -21.17
C LYS A 967 -31.91 31.57 -20.48
N GLY A 968 -31.00 32.39 -19.95
CA GLY A 968 -31.30 33.63 -19.23
C GLY A 968 -31.93 33.44 -17.85
N ILE A 969 -31.90 32.22 -17.31
CA ILE A 969 -32.32 31.91 -15.94
C ILE A 969 -31.06 31.60 -15.13
N PRO A 970 -30.71 32.42 -14.12
CA PRO A 970 -29.66 32.08 -13.16
C PRO A 970 -29.92 30.72 -12.51
N ALA A 971 -28.87 29.92 -12.33
CA ALA A 971 -28.96 28.66 -11.59
C ALA A 971 -29.22 28.91 -10.09
N THR A 972 -28.56 29.95 -9.57
CA THR A 972 -28.49 30.28 -8.15
C THR A 972 -28.60 31.79 -7.97
N PRO A 973 -29.77 32.40 -8.28
CA PRO A 973 -30.00 33.80 -7.95
C PRO A 973 -30.02 33.93 -6.42
N ARG A 974 -29.00 34.59 -5.86
CA ARG A 974 -28.86 34.83 -4.42
C ARG A 974 -29.16 36.29 -4.09
N ASP A 975 -30.31 36.75 -4.56
CA ASP A 975 -30.82 38.09 -4.29
C ASP A 975 -31.32 38.23 -2.85
N GLY A 976 -31.51 39.47 -2.40
CA GLY A 976 -31.72 39.77 -0.99
C GLY A 976 -30.41 39.78 -0.20
N ALA A 977 -30.46 39.36 1.06
CA ALA A 977 -29.33 39.37 1.98
C ALA A 977 -28.57 38.03 1.94
N ALA A 978 -27.56 37.92 1.09
CA ALA A 978 -26.67 36.76 1.07
C ALA A 978 -25.82 36.68 2.35
N VAL A 979 -25.65 35.47 2.91
CA VAL A 979 -25.07 35.25 4.24
C VAL A 979 -23.64 35.78 4.39
N GLU A 980 -22.81 35.60 3.37
CA GLU A 980 -21.40 36.00 3.40
C GLU A 980 -21.22 37.51 3.40
N LEU A 981 -22.12 38.25 2.75
CA LEU A 981 -22.08 39.71 2.74
C LEU A 981 -22.40 40.28 4.11
N GLN A 982 -23.23 39.60 4.90
CA GLN A 982 -23.53 40.04 6.26
C GLN A 982 -22.32 39.82 7.18
N GLY A 983 -21.64 38.68 7.04
CA GLY A 983 -20.40 38.41 7.77
C GLY A 983 -19.29 39.41 7.43
N LEU A 984 -19.07 39.66 6.14
CA LEU A 984 -18.14 40.69 5.65
C LEU A 984 -18.54 42.08 6.15
N GLY A 985 -19.83 42.42 6.12
CA GLY A 985 -20.35 43.70 6.61
C GLY A 985 -20.10 43.91 8.10
N ILE A 986 -20.34 42.89 8.94
CA ILE A 986 -20.03 42.94 10.38
C ILE A 986 -18.54 43.18 10.58
N PHE A 987 -17.71 42.36 9.94
CA PHE A 987 -16.25 42.46 10.04
C PHE A 987 -15.74 43.85 9.64
N VAL A 988 -16.22 44.38 8.50
CA VAL A 988 -15.87 45.71 8.01
C VAL A 988 -16.32 46.80 8.98
N ALA A 989 -17.58 46.78 9.42
CA ALA A 989 -18.11 47.80 10.32
C ALA A 989 -17.38 47.82 11.67
N GLU A 990 -17.06 46.66 12.25
CA GLU A 990 -16.32 46.58 13.51
C GLU A 990 -14.90 47.14 13.36
N LYS A 991 -14.20 46.73 12.30
CA LYS A 991 -12.81 47.16 12.07
C LYS A 991 -12.70 48.64 11.70
N LEU A 992 -13.66 49.18 10.94
CA LEU A 992 -13.71 50.63 10.70
C LEU A 992 -14.04 51.41 11.98
N SER A 993 -14.87 50.86 12.89
CA SER A 993 -15.08 51.45 14.22
C SER A 993 -13.77 51.52 15.00
N GLU A 994 -13.01 50.42 15.04
CA GLU A 994 -11.70 50.37 15.69
C GLU A 994 -10.70 51.34 15.06
N PHE A 995 -10.65 51.43 13.72
CA PHE A 995 -9.75 52.33 13.02
C PHE A 995 -10.11 53.80 13.26
N HIS A 996 -11.40 54.13 13.33
CA HIS A 996 -11.85 55.48 13.67
C HIS A 996 -11.49 55.86 15.11
N GLU A 997 -11.73 54.97 16.07
CA GLU A 997 -11.37 55.18 17.49
C GLU A 997 -9.85 55.36 17.68
N LYS A 998 -9.03 54.71 16.85
CA LYS A 998 -7.57 54.85 16.81
C LYS A 998 -7.07 56.08 16.01
N GLY A 999 -7.96 56.82 15.36
CA GLY A 999 -7.61 57.98 14.52
C GLY A 999 -6.99 57.63 13.15
N LEU A 1000 -7.07 56.38 12.72
CA LEU A 1000 -6.57 55.89 11.43
C LEU A 1000 -7.57 56.08 10.29
N TYR A 1001 -8.86 56.17 10.61
CA TYR A 1001 -9.94 56.33 9.63
C TYR A 1001 -10.81 57.55 9.98
N PRO A 1002 -10.94 58.57 9.09
CA PRO A 1002 -11.51 59.86 9.48
C PRO A 1002 -13.04 59.86 9.62
N TYR A 1003 -13.75 58.91 9.00
CA TYR A 1003 -15.21 58.89 9.00
C TYR A 1003 -15.75 58.15 10.23
N SER A 1004 -16.75 58.74 10.91
CA SER A 1004 -17.35 58.20 12.13
C SER A 1004 -18.45 57.15 11.90
N GLY A 1005 -18.95 57.03 10.67
CA GLY A 1005 -20.03 56.12 10.33
C GLY A 1005 -20.72 56.42 9.00
N LEU A 1006 -21.95 55.93 8.88
CA LEU A 1006 -22.82 56.07 7.71
C LEU A 1006 -23.78 57.25 7.88
N SER A 1007 -24.01 58.00 6.80
CA SER A 1007 -24.91 59.14 6.83
C SER A 1007 -25.66 59.29 5.51
N ASP A 1008 -26.97 59.45 5.60
CA ASP A 1008 -27.85 59.81 4.50
C ASP A 1008 -28.57 61.10 4.89
N GLU A 1009 -28.08 62.23 4.38
CA GLU A 1009 -28.64 63.56 4.66
C GLU A 1009 -30.08 63.70 4.10
N GLU A 1010 -30.40 63.02 2.99
CA GLU A 1010 -31.74 63.08 2.38
C GLU A 1010 -32.77 62.37 3.25
N LYS A 1011 -32.38 61.25 3.86
CA LYS A 1011 -33.24 60.48 4.78
C LYS A 1011 -33.11 60.93 6.24
N ASN A 1012 -32.19 61.84 6.55
CA ASN A 1012 -31.84 62.28 7.90
C ASN A 1012 -31.49 61.10 8.85
N ILE A 1013 -30.73 60.13 8.36
CA ILE A 1013 -30.28 58.95 9.12
C ILE A 1013 -28.76 59.01 9.27
N HIS A 1014 -28.28 58.85 10.50
CA HIS A 1014 -26.85 58.75 10.81
C HIS A 1014 -26.61 57.55 11.75
N TRP A 1015 -25.70 56.66 11.37
CA TRP A 1015 -25.29 55.52 12.18
C TRP A 1015 -23.79 55.55 12.38
N SER A 1016 -23.32 55.41 13.63
CA SER A 1016 -21.91 55.09 13.85
C SER A 1016 -21.56 53.70 13.30
N TRP A 1017 -20.29 53.44 12.99
CA TRP A 1017 -19.83 52.11 12.59
C TRP A 1017 -20.25 51.02 13.59
N LYS A 1018 -20.10 51.31 14.89
CA LYS A 1018 -20.52 50.46 16.00
C LYS A 1018 -22.03 50.18 16.01
N GLU A 1019 -22.85 51.20 15.74
CA GLU A 1019 -24.30 51.03 15.65
C GLU A 1019 -24.69 50.11 14.49
N TRP A 1020 -24.09 50.29 13.31
CA TRP A 1020 -24.37 49.44 12.16
C TRP A 1020 -23.94 47.99 12.41
N ALA A 1021 -22.74 47.76 12.96
CA ALA A 1021 -22.28 46.43 13.37
C ALA A 1021 -23.25 45.77 14.37
N SER A 1022 -23.72 46.51 15.38
CA SER A 1022 -24.66 46.01 16.37
C SER A 1022 -26.02 45.63 15.76
N ARG A 1023 -26.51 46.40 14.78
CA ARG A 1023 -27.76 46.08 14.05
C ARG A 1023 -27.60 44.79 13.25
N LEU A 1024 -26.50 44.66 12.51
CA LEU A 1024 -26.19 43.44 11.76
C LEU A 1024 -26.13 42.21 12.69
N ARG A 1025 -25.37 42.25 13.78
CA ARG A 1025 -25.27 41.13 14.74
C ARG A 1025 -26.61 40.73 15.35
N THR A 1026 -27.36 41.71 15.86
CA THR A 1026 -28.64 41.46 16.53
C THR A 1026 -29.64 40.80 15.58
N ASN A 1027 -29.69 41.27 14.33
CA ASN A 1027 -30.59 40.74 13.33
C ASN A 1027 -30.06 39.43 12.70
N PHE A 1028 -28.75 39.21 12.61
CA PHE A 1028 -28.18 38.01 12.02
C PHE A 1028 -28.76 36.74 12.64
N LYS A 1029 -28.66 36.60 13.97
CA LYS A 1029 -29.23 35.45 14.70
C LYS A 1029 -30.74 35.31 14.50
N LYS A 1030 -31.47 36.42 14.44
CA LYS A 1030 -32.93 36.41 14.31
C LYS A 1030 -33.38 35.88 12.95
N TYR A 1031 -32.68 36.23 11.87
CA TYR A 1031 -33.13 35.95 10.51
C TYR A 1031 -32.40 34.78 9.84
N PHE A 1032 -31.12 34.55 10.13
CA PHE A 1032 -30.30 33.54 9.46
C PHE A 1032 -30.28 32.17 10.17
N TYR A 1033 -30.46 32.08 11.49
CA TYR A 1033 -30.41 30.79 12.17
C TYR A 1033 -31.76 30.06 12.11
N VAL A 1034 -31.78 28.83 11.58
CA VAL A 1034 -32.99 28.00 11.50
C VAL A 1034 -33.17 27.20 12.79
N ARG A 1035 -34.12 27.66 13.62
CA ARG A 1035 -34.42 27.06 14.93
C ARG A 1035 -35.29 25.82 14.79
N ASP A 1036 -35.35 25.03 15.86
CA ASP A 1036 -36.18 23.82 15.89
C ASP A 1036 -37.68 24.11 15.73
N ASP A 1037 -38.12 25.27 16.19
CA ASP A 1037 -39.50 25.76 16.16
C ASP A 1037 -39.86 26.58 14.91
N ASP A 1038 -38.96 26.68 13.91
CA ASP A 1038 -39.27 27.35 12.65
C ASP A 1038 -40.32 26.55 11.85
N ASN A 1039 -41.42 27.23 11.52
CA ASN A 1039 -42.60 26.68 10.86
C ASN A 1039 -42.75 27.17 9.40
N SER A 1040 -41.73 27.82 8.83
CA SER A 1040 -41.74 28.18 7.41
C SER A 1040 -41.88 26.92 6.55
N GLU A 1041 -42.71 26.99 5.50
CA GLU A 1041 -42.96 25.87 4.57
C GLU A 1041 -41.70 25.43 3.79
N PHE A 1042 -40.67 26.27 3.77
CA PHE A 1042 -39.42 26.02 3.06
C PHE A 1042 -38.33 25.33 3.92
N VAL A 1043 -38.57 25.11 5.22
CA VAL A 1043 -37.59 24.50 6.12
C VAL A 1043 -37.43 23.01 5.80
N PHE A 1044 -36.27 22.64 5.26
CA PHE A 1044 -35.87 21.23 5.09
C PHE A 1044 -35.04 20.71 6.27
N ARG A 1045 -34.06 21.49 6.74
CA ARG A 1045 -33.21 21.16 7.89
C ARG A 1045 -33.26 22.26 8.96
N ARG A 1046 -33.06 21.85 10.21
CA ARG A 1046 -32.96 22.70 11.40
C ARG A 1046 -31.53 22.68 11.93
N GLY A 1047 -31.15 23.65 12.75
CA GLY A 1047 -29.77 23.77 13.24
C GLY A 1047 -28.78 24.22 12.17
N ILE A 1048 -29.27 24.85 11.09
CA ILE A 1048 -28.44 25.37 10.00
C ILE A 1048 -28.47 26.89 9.97
N ILE A 1049 -27.49 27.48 9.29
CA ILE A 1049 -27.49 28.90 8.93
C ILE A 1049 -28.01 29.00 7.48
N LYS A 1050 -29.06 29.80 7.29
CA LYS A 1050 -29.66 30.12 5.98
C LYS A 1050 -28.61 30.66 5.01
N ASP A 1051 -28.78 30.33 3.73
CA ASP A 1051 -27.90 30.81 2.67
C ASP A 1051 -28.16 32.28 2.31
N SER A 1052 -29.41 32.69 2.41
CA SER A 1052 -29.87 34.07 2.19
C SER A 1052 -31.09 34.39 3.05
N VAL A 1053 -31.46 35.67 3.10
CA VAL A 1053 -32.74 36.14 3.65
C VAL A 1053 -33.41 37.07 2.65
N GLY A 1054 -34.66 36.77 2.30
CA GLY A 1054 -35.47 37.59 1.42
C GLY A 1054 -35.19 37.36 -0.06
N ALA A 1055 -34.72 36.17 -0.46
CA ALA A 1055 -34.60 35.81 -1.87
C ALA A 1055 -35.96 35.75 -2.56
N SER A 1056 -36.01 36.13 -3.85
CA SER A 1056 -37.26 36.27 -4.61
C SER A 1056 -38.17 35.03 -4.62
N ASP A 1057 -37.59 33.83 -4.63
CA ASP A 1057 -38.34 32.55 -4.69
C ASP A 1057 -38.51 31.87 -3.32
N GLY A 1058 -38.06 32.49 -2.22
CA GLY A 1058 -38.28 32.05 -0.83
C GLY A 1058 -37.51 30.80 -0.38
N PHE A 1059 -37.65 29.69 -1.09
CA PHE A 1059 -36.95 28.44 -0.75
C PHE A 1059 -35.41 28.51 -0.76
N PRO A 1060 -34.73 29.34 -1.60
CA PRO A 1060 -33.27 29.41 -1.60
C PRO A 1060 -32.69 29.84 -0.24
N ASP A 1061 -33.44 30.63 0.54
CA ASP A 1061 -33.03 31.06 1.88
C ASP A 1061 -32.71 29.86 2.79
N TYR A 1062 -33.47 28.77 2.69
CA TYR A 1062 -33.40 27.61 3.60
C TYR A 1062 -32.54 26.45 3.06
N GLN A 1063 -31.85 26.63 1.93
CA GLN A 1063 -30.95 25.60 1.41
C GLN A 1063 -29.69 25.50 2.25
N LEU A 1064 -29.30 24.27 2.62
CA LEU A 1064 -28.01 24.03 3.24
C LEU A 1064 -26.90 24.17 2.17
N ARG A 1065 -26.10 25.22 2.31
CA ARG A 1065 -24.99 25.59 1.42
C ARG A 1065 -23.76 25.98 2.24
N PRO A 1066 -22.54 25.93 1.68
CA PRO A 1066 -21.32 26.17 2.45
C PRO A 1066 -21.00 27.67 2.70
N ASN A 1067 -21.78 28.60 2.17
CA ASN A 1067 -21.46 30.04 2.16
C ASN A 1067 -21.35 30.68 3.55
N PHE A 1068 -22.09 30.17 4.54
CA PHE A 1068 -22.01 30.67 5.91
C PHE A 1068 -20.63 30.45 6.55
N ALA A 1069 -19.81 29.52 6.02
CA ALA A 1069 -18.45 29.30 6.48
C ALA A 1069 -17.59 30.57 6.35
N ILE A 1070 -17.85 31.41 5.34
CA ILE A 1070 -17.17 32.70 5.16
C ILE A 1070 -17.44 33.61 6.36
N THR A 1071 -18.71 33.67 6.77
CA THR A 1071 -19.14 34.46 7.93
C THR A 1071 -18.50 33.95 9.21
N LEU A 1072 -18.55 32.65 9.49
CA LEU A 1072 -17.96 32.07 10.70
C LEU A 1072 -16.42 32.11 10.71
N ALA A 1073 -15.77 32.13 9.54
CA ALA A 1073 -14.32 32.29 9.44
C ALA A 1073 -13.84 33.72 9.75
N LEU A 1074 -14.70 34.72 9.60
CA LEU A 1074 -14.41 36.13 9.90
C LEU A 1074 -14.94 36.57 11.26
N VAL A 1075 -16.15 36.12 11.61
CA VAL A 1075 -16.91 36.54 12.80
C VAL A 1075 -17.44 35.28 13.52
N PRO A 1076 -16.56 34.48 14.15
CA PRO A 1076 -16.93 33.19 14.73
C PRO A 1076 -17.91 33.28 15.91
N ASP A 1077 -18.07 34.45 16.51
CA ASP A 1077 -18.92 34.73 17.67
C ASP A 1077 -20.27 35.38 17.29
N VAL A 1078 -20.66 35.35 16.00
CA VAL A 1078 -21.93 35.93 15.53
C VAL A 1078 -23.17 35.16 16.03
N LEU A 1079 -23.01 33.87 16.35
CA LEU A 1079 -23.99 33.01 17.02
C LEU A 1079 -23.36 32.41 18.29
N THR A 1080 -24.11 31.63 19.07
CA THR A 1080 -23.46 30.88 20.17
C THR A 1080 -22.54 29.79 19.60
N VAL A 1081 -21.60 29.32 20.42
CA VAL A 1081 -20.68 28.25 20.02
C VAL A 1081 -21.46 27.00 19.61
N GLU A 1082 -22.51 26.64 20.34
CA GLU A 1082 -23.33 25.46 20.07
C GLU A 1082 -24.10 25.58 18.75
N GLU A 1083 -24.69 26.75 18.48
CA GLU A 1083 -25.41 27.02 17.22
C GLU A 1083 -24.46 27.00 16.03
N SER A 1084 -23.30 27.64 16.15
CA SER A 1084 -22.27 27.66 15.10
C SER A 1084 -21.69 26.27 14.85
N TRP A 1085 -21.40 25.53 15.93
CA TRP A 1085 -20.83 24.19 15.86
C TRP A 1085 -21.81 23.21 15.24
N SER A 1086 -23.09 23.25 15.62
CA SER A 1086 -24.13 22.39 15.04
C SER A 1086 -24.30 22.62 13.53
N ALA A 1087 -24.24 23.89 13.08
CA ALA A 1087 -24.29 24.21 11.66
C ALA A 1087 -23.05 23.72 10.90
N LEU A 1088 -21.86 23.87 11.49
CA LEU A 1088 -20.59 23.39 10.92
C LEU A 1088 -20.53 21.87 10.84
N GLU A 1089 -20.92 21.16 11.90
CA GLU A 1089 -21.03 19.69 11.92
C GLU A 1089 -21.98 19.21 10.84
N THR A 1090 -23.18 19.80 10.75
CA THR A 1090 -24.16 19.45 9.71
C THR A 1090 -23.58 19.65 8.31
N ALA A 1091 -22.87 20.75 8.06
CA ALA A 1091 -22.22 20.99 6.78
C ALA A 1091 -21.06 20.02 6.52
N SER A 1092 -20.27 19.67 7.54
CA SER A 1092 -19.18 18.70 7.42
C SER A 1092 -19.71 17.29 7.12
N GLU A 1093 -20.81 16.87 7.76
CA GLU A 1093 -21.39 15.55 7.54
C GLU A 1093 -22.07 15.42 6.17
N VAL A 1094 -22.74 16.49 5.72
CA VAL A 1094 -23.59 16.45 4.52
C VAL A 1094 -22.84 16.92 3.27
N LEU A 1095 -22.06 17.99 3.37
CA LEU A 1095 -21.49 18.69 2.22
C LEU A 1095 -20.01 18.37 2.00
N LEU A 1096 -19.20 18.23 3.06
CA LEU A 1096 -17.75 18.02 2.91
C LEU A 1096 -17.46 16.71 2.16
N SER A 1097 -16.50 16.76 1.25
CA SER A 1097 -16.05 15.62 0.43
C SER A 1097 -14.55 15.42 0.58
N THR A 1098 -13.94 14.64 -0.30
CA THR A 1098 -12.50 14.31 -0.26
C THR A 1098 -11.61 15.54 -0.43
N LEU A 1099 -11.95 16.44 -1.35
CA LEU A 1099 -11.19 17.67 -1.64
C LEU A 1099 -12.05 18.92 -1.52
N GLY A 1100 -13.23 18.93 -2.12
CA GLY A 1100 -14.13 20.08 -2.06
C GLY A 1100 -15.24 19.93 -1.03
N ILE A 1101 -16.11 20.93 -1.01
CA ILE A 1101 -17.40 20.89 -0.32
C ILE A 1101 -18.53 21.07 -1.34
N LYS A 1102 -19.55 20.23 -1.25
CA LYS A 1102 -20.72 20.29 -2.13
C LYS A 1102 -21.41 21.64 -1.99
N THR A 1103 -21.73 22.24 -3.12
CA THR A 1103 -22.36 23.57 -3.17
C THR A 1103 -23.83 23.59 -2.77
N LEU A 1104 -24.46 22.41 -2.70
CA LEU A 1104 -25.85 22.22 -2.30
C LEU A 1104 -26.01 20.85 -1.62
N ASP A 1105 -26.98 20.74 -0.71
CA ASP A 1105 -27.37 19.49 -0.06
C ASP A 1105 -27.74 18.40 -1.08
N PRO A 1106 -27.12 17.19 -1.00
CA PRO A 1106 -27.45 16.07 -1.89
C PRO A 1106 -28.91 15.63 -1.88
N LYS A 1107 -29.67 15.94 -0.82
CA LYS A 1107 -31.10 15.63 -0.72
C LYS A 1107 -32.00 16.71 -1.35
N ASP A 1108 -31.45 17.86 -1.73
CA ASP A 1108 -32.20 18.91 -2.40
C ASP A 1108 -32.58 18.47 -3.82
N TRP A 1109 -33.77 18.86 -4.28
CA TRP A 1109 -34.25 18.53 -5.62
C TRP A 1109 -33.40 19.17 -6.72
N GLY A 1110 -32.71 20.26 -6.44
CA GLY A 1110 -31.80 20.95 -7.36
C GLY A 1110 -30.41 20.31 -7.49
N TYR A 1111 -30.07 19.34 -6.64
CA TYR A 1111 -28.72 18.77 -6.59
C TYR A 1111 -28.37 17.95 -7.85
N ASP A 1112 -27.20 18.25 -8.42
CA ASP A 1112 -26.51 17.44 -9.43
C ASP A 1112 -24.99 17.65 -9.30
N GLY A 1113 -24.28 16.65 -8.78
CA GLY A 1113 -22.84 16.71 -8.48
C GLY A 1113 -21.88 16.60 -9.67
N TYR A 1114 -22.38 16.45 -10.92
CA TYR A 1114 -21.53 16.25 -12.10
C TYR A 1114 -21.58 17.45 -13.05
N TYR A 1115 -20.61 18.33 -12.95
CA TYR A 1115 -20.49 19.47 -13.84
C TYR A 1115 -19.96 19.06 -15.21
N ASN A 1116 -20.75 19.34 -16.25
CA ASN A 1116 -20.33 19.27 -17.64
C ASN A 1116 -20.90 20.48 -18.40
N ASN A 1117 -20.04 21.45 -18.70
CA ASN A 1117 -20.44 22.68 -19.39
C ASN A 1117 -20.90 22.43 -20.85
N SER A 1118 -20.54 21.29 -21.43
CA SER A 1118 -20.88 20.92 -22.81
C SER A 1118 -22.14 20.05 -22.91
N ASP A 1119 -22.82 19.74 -21.80
CA ASP A 1119 -24.03 18.91 -21.81
C ASP A 1119 -25.18 19.57 -22.60
N GLN A 1120 -25.51 18.99 -23.77
CA GLN A 1120 -26.59 19.46 -24.67
C GLN A 1120 -27.93 18.73 -24.46
N SER A 1121 -28.15 18.10 -23.29
CA SER A 1121 -29.39 17.41 -22.99
C SER A 1121 -30.57 18.37 -22.74
N GLU A 1122 -31.77 17.80 -22.66
CA GLU A 1122 -33.00 18.52 -22.25
C GLU A 1122 -33.15 18.62 -20.74
N ASN A 1123 -32.19 18.09 -19.97
CA ASN A 1123 -32.24 18.16 -18.52
C ASN A 1123 -31.83 19.57 -18.05
N LYS A 1124 -32.83 20.38 -17.69
CA LYS A 1124 -32.65 21.74 -17.18
C LYS A 1124 -31.58 21.87 -16.10
N LYS A 1125 -31.47 20.88 -15.20
CA LYS A 1125 -30.57 20.91 -14.03
C LYS A 1125 -29.09 21.02 -14.42
N LYS A 1126 -28.70 20.40 -15.54
CA LYS A 1126 -27.28 20.25 -15.92
C LYS A 1126 -26.94 20.75 -17.32
N ALA A 1127 -27.92 20.96 -18.19
CA ALA A 1127 -27.68 21.42 -19.55
C ALA A 1127 -26.86 22.72 -19.57
N ASN A 1128 -25.80 22.74 -20.38
CA ASN A 1128 -24.78 23.78 -20.44
C ASN A 1128 -24.17 24.16 -19.07
N GLY A 1129 -24.03 23.16 -18.20
CA GLY A 1129 -23.42 23.32 -16.89
C GLY A 1129 -24.24 24.14 -15.88
N TRP A 1130 -25.57 24.17 -16.01
CA TRP A 1130 -26.44 24.93 -15.09
C TRP A 1130 -26.30 24.48 -13.62
N ASN A 1131 -25.75 23.30 -13.36
CA ASN A 1131 -25.45 22.78 -12.03
C ASN A 1131 -24.12 23.24 -11.43
N TYR A 1132 -23.37 24.17 -12.05
CA TYR A 1132 -22.03 24.59 -11.59
C TYR A 1132 -21.91 24.91 -10.08
N HIS A 1133 -22.99 25.44 -9.48
CA HIS A 1133 -23.09 25.69 -8.04
C HIS A 1133 -24.30 24.99 -7.38
N GLN A 1134 -24.72 23.83 -7.90
CA GLN A 1134 -25.83 23.05 -7.38
C GLN A 1134 -25.44 21.60 -7.12
N GLY A 1135 -24.25 21.36 -6.58
CA GLY A 1135 -23.78 20.01 -6.28
C GLY A 1135 -22.27 19.83 -6.40
N PRO A 1136 -21.61 20.33 -7.47
CA PRO A 1136 -20.17 20.21 -7.61
C PRO A 1136 -19.43 20.74 -6.38
N GLU A 1137 -18.27 20.16 -6.14
CA GLU A 1137 -17.55 20.26 -4.88
C GLU A 1137 -16.44 21.29 -5.00
N TRP A 1138 -16.64 22.47 -4.40
CA TRP A 1138 -15.71 23.58 -4.55
C TRP A 1138 -14.63 23.55 -3.46
N VAL A 1139 -13.37 23.77 -3.85
CA VAL A 1139 -12.22 23.54 -2.96
C VAL A 1139 -11.95 24.73 -2.02
N TRP A 1140 -12.01 25.97 -2.52
CA TRP A 1140 -11.71 27.17 -1.73
C TRP A 1140 -12.59 27.32 -0.48
N ILE A 1141 -13.90 27.12 -0.63
CA ILE A 1141 -14.87 27.22 0.47
C ILE A 1141 -14.74 26.03 1.43
N GLY A 1142 -14.21 24.89 0.97
CA GLY A 1142 -13.79 23.80 1.83
C GLY A 1142 -12.65 24.22 2.77
N GLY A 1143 -11.66 24.94 2.26
CA GLY A 1143 -10.61 25.56 3.07
C GLY A 1143 -11.16 26.54 4.12
N LEU A 1144 -12.14 27.37 3.75
CA LEU A 1144 -12.80 28.28 4.69
C LEU A 1144 -13.67 27.55 5.73
N LEU A 1145 -14.28 26.41 5.37
CA LEU A 1145 -14.97 25.57 6.35
C LEU A 1145 -14.00 25.05 7.41
N LEU A 1146 -12.81 24.59 7.02
CA LEU A 1146 -11.79 24.18 8.01
C LEU A 1146 -11.38 25.36 8.90
N LYS A 1147 -11.18 26.54 8.30
CA LYS A 1147 -10.87 27.76 9.04
C LYS A 1147 -11.97 28.14 10.03
N SER A 1148 -13.24 28.00 9.67
CA SER A 1148 -14.35 28.32 10.57
C SER A 1148 -14.46 27.34 11.74
N PHE A 1149 -14.24 26.03 11.54
CA PHE A 1149 -14.12 25.07 12.65
C PHE A 1149 -13.02 25.49 13.63
N LEU A 1150 -11.84 25.85 13.12
CA LEU A 1150 -10.74 26.32 13.95
C LEU A 1150 -11.10 27.61 14.71
N LYS A 1151 -11.64 28.63 14.02
CA LYS A 1151 -12.01 29.92 14.64
C LYS A 1151 -13.12 29.79 15.68
N VAL A 1152 -14.17 28.99 15.43
CA VAL A 1152 -15.23 28.74 16.42
C VAL A 1152 -14.68 27.96 17.62
N SER A 1153 -13.74 27.02 17.39
CA SER A 1153 -13.09 26.29 18.48
C SER A 1153 -12.23 27.18 19.39
N GLU A 1154 -11.63 28.26 18.86
CA GLU A 1154 -10.89 29.25 19.66
C GLU A 1154 -11.79 30.04 20.61
N VAL A 1155 -13.03 30.33 20.18
CA VAL A 1155 -14.03 31.02 21.01
C VAL A 1155 -14.66 30.07 22.05
N SER A 1156 -14.57 28.76 21.82
CA SER A 1156 -15.09 27.76 22.75
C SER A 1156 -14.20 27.58 23.98
N ALA A 1157 -14.82 27.42 25.15
CA ALA A 1157 -14.12 27.02 26.37
C ALA A 1157 -13.81 25.50 26.41
N GLU A 1158 -14.41 24.71 25.51
CA GLU A 1158 -14.31 23.26 25.50
C GLU A 1158 -13.07 22.78 24.72
N LYS A 1159 -12.15 22.11 25.41
CA LYS A 1159 -10.95 21.53 24.79
C LYS A 1159 -11.26 20.46 23.73
N GLU A 1160 -12.38 19.77 23.86
CA GLU A 1160 -12.76 18.68 22.94
C GLU A 1160 -13.04 19.22 21.53
N LYS A 1161 -13.80 20.32 21.42
CA LYS A 1161 -14.06 21.00 20.13
C LYS A 1161 -12.78 21.42 19.42
N LYS A 1162 -11.79 21.94 20.16
CA LYS A 1162 -10.47 22.25 19.61
C LYS A 1162 -9.77 21.01 19.04
N LYS A 1163 -9.83 19.88 19.75
CA LYS A 1163 -9.27 18.60 19.30
C LYS A 1163 -10.00 18.08 18.04
N GLU A 1164 -11.33 18.15 18.01
CA GLU A 1164 -12.16 17.75 16.87
C GLU A 1164 -11.85 18.59 15.61
N ALA A 1165 -11.78 19.92 15.73
CA ALA A 1165 -11.41 20.80 14.63
C ALA A 1165 -10.03 20.48 14.06
N ILE A 1166 -9.04 20.27 14.93
CA ILE A 1166 -7.68 19.90 14.54
C ILE A 1166 -7.67 18.53 13.83
N ASN A 1167 -8.43 17.55 14.30
CA ASN A 1167 -8.51 16.23 13.67
C ASN A 1167 -9.16 16.28 12.28
N LEU A 1168 -10.25 17.06 12.14
CA LEU A 1168 -10.87 17.28 10.83
C LEU A 1168 -9.89 17.95 9.86
N TRP A 1169 -9.17 18.97 10.33
CA TRP A 1169 -8.13 19.65 9.56
C TRP A 1169 -7.01 18.70 9.12
N LYS A 1170 -6.48 17.87 10.03
CA LYS A 1170 -5.42 16.87 9.75
C LYS A 1170 -5.83 15.92 8.62
N LYS A 1171 -7.08 15.46 8.63
CA LYS A 1171 -7.63 14.60 7.58
C LYS A 1171 -7.70 15.32 6.23
N GLN A 1172 -8.21 16.55 6.22
CA GLN A 1172 -8.46 17.27 4.99
C GLN A 1172 -7.16 17.79 4.34
N ILE A 1173 -6.21 18.28 5.14
CA ILE A 1173 -4.92 18.77 4.62
C ILE A 1173 -4.09 17.65 4.00
N TYR A 1174 -4.20 16.42 4.51
CA TYR A 1174 -3.53 15.26 3.92
C TYR A 1174 -4.03 15.01 2.48
N GLU A 1175 -5.34 15.10 2.25
CA GLU A 1175 -5.91 14.96 0.90
C GLU A 1175 -5.51 16.13 0.00
N PHE A 1176 -5.38 17.36 0.53
CA PHE A 1176 -4.83 18.50 -0.22
C PHE A 1176 -3.37 18.26 -0.64
N ASN A 1177 -2.51 17.87 0.29
CA ASN A 1177 -1.10 17.57 0.01
C ASN A 1177 -0.97 16.45 -1.03
N LYS A 1178 -1.78 15.39 -0.88
CA LYS A 1178 -1.83 14.30 -1.86
C LYS A 1178 -2.31 14.77 -3.23
N CYS A 1179 -3.28 15.68 -3.30
CA CYS A 1179 -3.73 16.26 -4.57
C CYS A 1179 -2.61 17.06 -5.24
N VAL A 1180 -1.92 17.92 -4.47
CA VAL A 1180 -0.78 18.71 -4.96
C VAL A 1180 0.37 17.82 -5.45
N GLU A 1181 0.74 16.78 -4.70
CA GLU A 1181 1.82 15.83 -5.07
C GLU A 1181 1.52 15.09 -6.39
N ASN A 1182 0.26 14.75 -6.65
CA ASN A 1182 -0.16 13.98 -7.82
C ASN A 1182 -0.67 14.84 -8.98
N SER A 1183 -0.81 16.15 -8.78
CA SER A 1183 -1.29 17.08 -9.79
C SER A 1183 -0.16 17.42 -10.76
N ASN A 1184 -0.42 17.32 -12.06
CA ASN A 1184 0.52 17.80 -13.09
C ASN A 1184 0.84 19.29 -12.94
N TRP A 1185 -0.06 20.05 -12.31
CA TRP A 1185 0.07 21.49 -12.06
C TRP A 1185 0.70 21.80 -10.69
N GLY A 1186 0.90 20.82 -9.81
CA GLY A 1186 1.39 21.08 -8.45
C GLY A 1186 0.50 22.05 -7.65
N SER A 1187 -0.82 22.00 -7.87
CA SER A 1187 -1.81 22.91 -7.28
C SER A 1187 -3.12 22.18 -6.97
N LEU A 1188 -4.00 22.85 -6.23
CA LEU A 1188 -5.39 22.42 -6.02
C LEU A 1188 -6.30 22.92 -7.16
N PRO A 1189 -7.29 22.11 -7.58
CA PRO A 1189 -8.26 22.51 -8.58
C PRO A 1189 -9.29 23.50 -8.01
N GLU A 1190 -10.05 24.11 -8.89
CA GLU A 1190 -11.18 24.97 -8.55
C GLU A 1190 -12.31 24.19 -7.90
N LEU A 1191 -12.69 23.07 -8.53
CA LEU A 1191 -13.78 22.20 -8.09
C LEU A 1191 -13.55 20.74 -8.52
N THR A 1192 -14.23 19.84 -7.85
CA THR A 1192 -14.33 18.43 -8.22
C THR A 1192 -15.78 18.07 -8.48
N ASN A 1193 -15.99 17.00 -9.25
CA ASN A 1193 -17.30 16.36 -9.30
C ASN A 1193 -17.53 15.55 -8.02
N GLU A 1194 -18.71 14.95 -7.91
CA GLU A 1194 -19.13 14.16 -6.75
C GLU A 1194 -18.03 13.16 -6.27
N GLY A 1195 -17.81 13.14 -4.96
CA GLY A 1195 -16.86 12.26 -4.29
C GLY A 1195 -15.38 12.63 -4.47
N GLY A 1196 -15.06 13.83 -4.94
CA GLY A 1196 -13.70 14.24 -5.30
C GLY A 1196 -13.26 13.75 -6.68
N SER A 1197 -14.19 13.34 -7.53
CA SER A 1197 -13.87 12.86 -8.87
C SER A 1197 -13.42 13.98 -9.81
N PHE A 1198 -12.61 13.64 -10.80
CA PHE A 1198 -12.07 14.60 -11.76
C PHE A 1198 -13.18 15.33 -12.51
N CYS A 1199 -13.00 16.63 -12.71
CA CYS A 1199 -13.92 17.49 -13.44
C CYS A 1199 -13.18 18.17 -14.60
N GLU A 1200 -13.51 17.80 -15.83
CA GLU A 1200 -12.88 18.34 -17.04
C GLU A 1200 -13.12 19.85 -17.21
N GLY A 1201 -14.28 20.34 -16.76
CA GLY A 1201 -14.60 21.77 -16.79
C GLY A 1201 -13.97 22.59 -15.67
N SER A 1202 -13.24 21.96 -14.74
CA SER A 1202 -12.58 22.65 -13.63
C SER A 1202 -11.23 23.22 -14.02
N CYS A 1203 -10.92 24.42 -13.55
CA CYS A 1203 -9.57 24.93 -13.60
C CYS A 1203 -8.64 24.10 -12.67
N PRO A 1204 -7.58 23.45 -13.18
CA PRO A 1204 -6.76 22.51 -12.40
C PRO A 1204 -5.83 23.18 -11.39
N ALA A 1205 -5.54 24.48 -11.55
CA ALA A 1205 -4.71 25.26 -10.63
C ALA A 1205 -5.36 26.60 -10.34
N GLN A 1206 -6.00 26.72 -9.18
CA GLN A 1206 -6.87 27.85 -8.88
C GLN A 1206 -6.42 28.63 -7.63
N ALA A 1207 -6.33 29.95 -7.76
CA ALA A 1207 -5.75 30.83 -6.73
C ALA A 1207 -6.51 30.76 -5.40
N TRP A 1208 -7.83 30.90 -5.42
CA TRP A 1208 -8.61 30.91 -4.17
C TRP A 1208 -8.57 29.57 -3.41
N SER A 1209 -8.43 28.45 -4.11
CA SER A 1209 -8.40 27.11 -3.52
C SER A 1209 -7.16 26.95 -2.65
N VAL A 1210 -6.01 27.37 -3.20
CA VAL A 1210 -4.73 27.38 -2.49
C VAL A 1210 -4.74 28.45 -1.40
N ALA A 1211 -5.25 29.65 -1.68
CA ALA A 1211 -5.27 30.74 -0.70
C ALA A 1211 -6.06 30.39 0.57
N CYS A 1212 -7.28 29.87 0.42
CA CYS A 1212 -8.11 29.52 1.58
C CYS A 1212 -7.55 28.33 2.36
N ALA A 1213 -6.85 27.40 1.70
CA ALA A 1213 -6.09 26.35 2.38
C ALA A 1213 -4.93 26.93 3.21
N ILE A 1214 -4.17 27.89 2.67
CA ILE A 1214 -3.11 28.60 3.40
C ILE A 1214 -3.67 29.37 4.60
N GLU A 1215 -4.82 30.02 4.46
CA GLU A 1215 -5.46 30.72 5.58
C GLU A 1215 -5.88 29.76 6.71
N ALA A 1216 -6.34 28.55 6.37
CA ALA A 1216 -6.62 27.51 7.36
C ALA A 1216 -5.34 27.03 8.06
N ILE A 1217 -4.23 26.87 7.32
CA ILE A 1217 -2.90 26.56 7.88
C ILE A 1217 -2.44 27.64 8.86
N GLU A 1218 -2.51 28.92 8.48
CA GLU A 1218 -2.12 30.04 9.35
C GLU A 1218 -2.99 30.15 10.60
N THR A 1219 -4.28 29.81 10.48
CA THR A 1219 -5.17 29.76 11.64
C THR A 1219 -4.77 28.62 12.59
N LEU A 1220 -4.45 27.43 12.05
CA LEU A 1220 -3.96 26.33 12.87
C LEU A 1220 -2.65 26.71 13.60
N LYS A 1221 -1.73 27.41 12.92
CA LYS A 1221 -0.47 27.88 13.50
C LYS A 1221 -0.66 28.76 14.73
N GLN A 1222 -1.74 29.53 14.80
CA GLN A 1222 -2.08 30.36 15.95
C GLN A 1222 -2.64 29.53 17.13
N ILE A 1223 -3.23 28.39 16.81
CA ILE A 1223 -3.91 27.50 17.75
C ILE A 1223 -2.95 26.52 18.42
N LEU A 1224 -1.96 26.02 17.66
CA LEU A 1224 -0.87 25.17 18.13
C LEU A 1224 0.11 25.99 18.97
#